data_AF-A0A1W9PWW9-F1
#
_entry.id   AF-A0A1W9PWW9-F1
#
_cell.length_a   1.000
_cell.length_b   1.000
_cell.length_c   1.000
_cell.angle_alpha   90.00
_cell.angle_beta   90.00
_cell.angle_gamma   90.00
#
_symmetry.space_group_name_H-M   'P 1'
#
loop_
_entity.id
_entity.type
_entity.pdbx_description
1 polymer ?
#
loop_
_entity_poly.entity_id
_entity_poly.type
_entity_poly.pdbx_seq_one_letter_code
_entity_poly.pdbx_strand_id
1 'polypeptide(L)'
;MEPAGKRHIIYKPVGSEKTKKVKVFPNPSVTSRLKVSPESKLISLNEKTDASAGKKSGKIKYLIDRLNYINFRDETILINFHHKKYDNKVTKHVLPMPCKDKRLECLWTDISDLIPVFQNYRISEVLVPDDNKVLVVKPQIISASKKRIVLKLPAQYNEVNKRRVKRYDCHGIDVRMVQNGVVYRGTLLDFSTMAFHIKLIGKVSPTFKWINSEAKVNLIFYSGKDTVYSGECRIFKQSGDKEYRHIVLEPLNFEIQRFKPTEFRSARQKLVPSPDVVIKHPLTGKNIQLKILDISGSGFSVEEGEEDAMLIPGLVTPETTLKFANNFTLRCRGQVIYSNPDSTDKRSVKCGITILDMDMNDHMNLLAMLGQAEDGNSYLCDSVDMDSLWEFFFRNGVIHSDNYELMHKDKEKIKKTYENLYTRNPHIARHFIYQDKGQILGHLSMLRFYEKSWILGLHSSKNTIPRLNQSLSLLNHVARYVYESYTFASANLDYLITYYDSNDKFSISVFGSIARNTQSPKGCSIDQLAYLRYKRRPENSTSLPDGYYLASTTHEDLSVLESFYEHKSGGLMIHALDLAPGSSSIKKLSNEYLQLGFQRKRYLLSLKIKGQIKVMFMINSSDIGLNMADLTSCVKVFVIEPKGLPQSAIMSGLSRICKNLKKTSMPVFVYPSSYVVDASLQYEKTYNFWALDTQSTDQFAKQIRVFMQNAGEKAEEPAL
;
A
#
# COMPACT_ATOMS: atom_id res chain seq x y z
N MET A 1 48.32 -33.19 30.75
CA MET A 1 49.19 -32.48 29.78
C MET A 1 48.66 -31.07 29.61
N GLU A 2 49.24 -30.16 30.37
CA GLU A 2 49.23 -28.70 30.16
C GLU A 2 50.48 -28.33 29.30
N PRO A 3 50.82 -27.06 28.94
CA PRO A 3 50.08 -25.77 29.00
C PRO A 3 50.37 -24.77 27.83
N ALA A 4 49.78 -23.56 27.94
CA ALA A 4 50.34 -22.19 27.72
C ALA A 4 49.43 -21.30 26.83
N GLY A 5 49.05 -20.04 27.14
CA GLY A 5 49.28 -19.14 28.27
C GLY A 5 49.30 -17.66 27.83
N LYS A 6 48.63 -16.75 28.58
CA LYS A 6 48.89 -15.29 28.88
C LYS A 6 47.57 -14.48 29.00
N ARG A 7 47.13 -14.04 30.21
CA ARG A 7 47.50 -12.87 31.07
C ARG A 7 46.97 -11.52 30.50
N HIS A 8 46.34 -10.55 31.18
CA HIS A 8 46.14 -10.17 32.60
C HIS A 8 45.05 -9.05 32.80
N ILE A 9 44.29 -9.13 33.92
CA ILE A 9 44.01 -8.12 34.99
C ILE A 9 43.32 -6.74 34.71
N ILE A 10 42.07 -6.64 35.23
CA ILE A 10 41.38 -5.64 36.11
C ILE A 10 41.85 -4.17 36.17
N TYR A 11 40.93 -3.19 36.07
CA TYR A 11 40.86 -1.97 36.94
C TYR A 11 39.48 -1.29 37.02
N LYS A 12 39.12 -0.79 38.22
CA LYS A 12 37.98 0.09 38.58
C LYS A 12 38.46 1.55 38.76
N PRO A 13 37.57 2.58 38.82
CA PRO A 13 37.87 4.00 38.63
C PRO A 13 38.03 4.82 39.94
N VAL A 14 38.80 5.92 39.92
CA VAL A 14 38.72 7.11 40.82
C VAL A 14 39.33 8.34 40.09
N GLY A 15 38.72 9.52 40.23
CA GLY A 15 39.05 10.75 39.49
C GLY A 15 39.72 11.89 40.28
N SER A 16 39.32 13.13 39.96
CA SER A 16 39.80 14.48 40.39
C SER A 16 41.00 15.04 39.59
N GLU A 17 41.11 16.32 39.21
CA GLU A 17 40.29 17.53 39.34
C GLU A 17 40.90 18.68 38.47
N LYS A 18 40.05 19.62 38.00
CA LYS A 18 40.29 21.09 37.75
C LYS A 18 41.26 21.52 36.61
N THR A 19 40.99 22.53 35.75
CA THR A 19 40.01 23.64 35.73
C THR A 19 40.00 24.38 34.37
N LYS A 20 38.79 24.83 33.94
CA LYS A 20 38.42 26.14 33.30
C LYS A 20 39.09 26.54 31.95
N LYS A 21 38.42 27.08 30.93
CA LYS A 21 37.16 27.85 30.74
C LYS A 21 36.86 27.82 29.23
N VAL A 22 35.63 27.56 28.77
CA VAL A 22 35.02 28.30 27.64
C VAL A 22 33.50 28.36 27.85
N LYS A 23 32.95 29.55 27.60
CA LYS A 23 31.56 29.99 27.82
C LYS A 23 30.53 29.15 27.06
N VAL A 24 29.47 28.76 27.77
CA VAL A 24 28.21 28.27 27.21
C VAL A 24 27.10 29.17 27.74
N PHE A 25 26.26 29.72 26.86
CA PHE A 25 24.81 29.95 27.01
C PHE A 25 24.28 30.54 25.68
N PRO A 26 22.99 30.38 25.31
CA PRO A 26 21.96 29.52 25.87
C PRO A 26 21.35 28.56 24.84
N ASN A 27 20.87 27.43 25.35
CA ASN A 27 20.03 26.48 24.64
C ASN A 27 18.64 27.12 24.41
N PRO A 28 18.14 27.26 23.17
CA PRO A 28 16.74 27.61 22.96
C PRO A 28 15.90 26.38 23.26
N SER A 29 15.22 26.44 24.39
CA SER A 29 14.06 25.62 24.72
C SER A 29 13.06 25.60 23.56
N VAL A 30 12.98 24.48 22.84
CA VAL A 30 11.74 24.06 22.19
C VAL A 30 11.52 22.60 22.53
N THR A 31 10.82 22.41 23.63
CA THR A 31 10.05 21.22 23.94
C THR A 31 9.02 20.98 22.84
N SER A 32 9.39 20.25 21.78
CA SER A 32 8.39 19.51 21.00
C SER A 32 7.93 18.31 21.83
N ARG A 33 7.15 18.61 22.86
CA ARG A 33 6.22 17.65 23.45
C ARG A 33 5.43 17.10 22.28
N LEU A 34 5.70 15.85 21.90
CA LEU A 34 4.64 14.97 21.44
C LEU A 34 3.55 15.09 22.51
N LYS A 35 2.53 15.92 22.22
CA LYS A 35 1.25 15.85 22.90
C LYS A 35 0.67 14.49 22.53
N VAL A 36 1.13 13.45 23.21
CA VAL A 36 0.28 12.32 23.52
C VAL A 36 -0.87 12.95 24.27
N SER A 37 -2.07 12.93 23.68
CA SER A 37 -3.26 13.37 24.39
C SER A 37 -3.33 12.61 25.72
N PRO A 38 -3.42 13.28 26.88
CA PRO A 38 -3.64 12.61 28.17
C PRO A 38 -5.06 12.04 28.32
N GLU A 39 -5.78 11.86 27.21
CA GLU A 39 -7.14 11.35 27.16
C GLU A 39 -7.27 10.22 26.13
N SER A 40 -6.30 9.31 26.06
CA SER A 40 -6.69 7.92 25.78
C SER A 40 -7.23 7.37 27.10
N LYS A 41 -8.51 7.61 27.36
CA LYS A 41 -9.24 6.82 28.35
C LYS A 41 -9.15 5.38 27.86
N LEU A 42 -8.15 4.65 28.35
CA LEU A 42 -8.19 3.20 28.47
C LEU A 42 -9.55 2.89 29.09
N ILE A 43 -10.49 2.46 28.26
CA ILE A 43 -11.76 1.95 28.72
C ILE A 43 -11.38 0.70 29.49
N SER A 44 -11.27 0.84 30.80
CA SER A 44 -11.00 -0.26 31.68
C SER A 44 -12.12 -1.29 31.51
N LEU A 45 -11.79 -2.52 31.14
CA LEU A 45 -12.68 -3.68 31.28
C LEU A 45 -13.05 -3.99 32.75
N ASN A 46 -12.61 -3.14 33.69
CA ASN A 46 -12.98 -3.18 35.10
C ASN A 46 -14.30 -2.48 35.45
N GLU A 47 -15.06 -2.00 34.46
CA GLU A 47 -16.50 -1.93 34.70
C GLU A 47 -17.00 -3.36 34.76
N LYS A 48 -17.06 -3.86 36.01
CA LYS A 48 -17.98 -4.91 36.44
C LYS A 48 -19.15 -4.88 35.48
N THR A 49 -19.50 -6.04 34.89
CA THR A 49 -20.87 -6.26 34.44
C THR A 49 -21.77 -5.55 35.43
N ASP A 50 -22.44 -4.48 34.98
CA ASP A 50 -23.41 -3.77 35.78
C ASP A 50 -24.57 -4.75 35.96
N ALA A 51 -24.39 -5.71 36.85
CA ALA A 51 -25.41 -6.63 37.32
C ALA A 51 -26.49 -5.87 38.11
N SER A 52 -26.31 -4.56 38.29
CA SER A 52 -27.26 -3.60 38.85
C SER A 52 -27.97 -2.72 37.81
N ALA A 53 -27.69 -2.80 36.51
CA ALA A 53 -28.40 -2.02 35.50
C ALA A 53 -29.80 -2.62 35.20
N GLY A 54 -30.79 -2.17 35.98
CA GLY A 54 -32.24 -2.16 35.70
C GLY A 54 -32.83 -3.39 34.99
N LYS A 55 -33.43 -4.31 35.75
CA LYS A 55 -34.34 -5.34 35.22
C LYS A 55 -35.48 -4.66 34.46
N LYS A 56 -35.38 -4.57 33.13
CA LYS A 56 -36.51 -4.23 32.27
C LYS A 56 -37.28 -5.50 31.98
N SER A 57 -38.59 -5.45 32.23
CA SER A 57 -39.53 -6.53 31.94
C SER A 57 -40.23 -6.26 30.61
N GLY A 58 -40.15 -7.20 29.66
CA GLY A 58 -40.79 -7.09 28.35
C GLY A 58 -42.10 -7.87 28.23
N LYS A 59 -42.88 -7.59 27.17
CA LYS A 59 -44.14 -8.29 26.86
C LYS A 59 -43.87 -9.65 26.21
N ILE A 60 -44.61 -10.68 26.62
CA ILE A 60 -44.50 -12.07 26.11
C ILE A 60 -44.62 -12.22 24.59
N LYS A 61 -45.37 -11.35 23.91
CA LYS A 61 -45.51 -11.38 22.44
C LYS A 61 -44.16 -11.28 21.73
N TYR A 62 -43.32 -10.33 22.17
CA TYR A 62 -41.99 -10.14 21.61
C TYR A 62 -41.09 -11.37 21.82
N LEU A 63 -41.15 -11.99 23.00
CA LEU A 63 -40.38 -13.21 23.27
C LEU A 63 -40.80 -14.36 22.34
N ILE A 64 -42.10 -14.50 22.07
CA ILE A 64 -42.62 -15.50 21.13
C ILE A 64 -42.12 -15.21 19.72
N ASP A 65 -42.22 -13.97 19.26
CA ASP A 65 -41.75 -13.56 17.92
C ASP A 65 -40.23 -13.80 17.78
N ARG A 66 -39.45 -13.52 18.83
CA ARG A 66 -38.01 -13.78 18.85
C ARG A 66 -37.67 -15.26 18.83
N LEU A 67 -38.37 -16.09 19.62
CA LEU A 67 -38.20 -17.55 19.60
C LEU A 67 -38.53 -18.14 18.21
N ASN A 68 -39.57 -17.61 17.56
CA ASN A 68 -39.93 -18.01 16.20
C ASN A 68 -38.90 -17.55 15.16
N TYR A 69 -38.30 -16.37 15.32
CA TYR A 69 -37.19 -15.93 14.48
C TYR A 69 -35.95 -16.83 14.63
N ILE A 70 -35.60 -17.23 15.87
CA ILE A 70 -34.50 -18.17 16.13
C ILE A 70 -34.80 -19.54 15.52
N ASN A 71 -36.02 -20.03 15.67
CA ASN A 71 -36.47 -21.27 15.01
C ASN A 71 -36.35 -21.17 13.49
N PHE A 72 -36.77 -20.06 12.88
CA PHE A 72 -36.68 -19.84 11.43
C PHE A 72 -35.24 -19.83 10.89
N ARG A 73 -34.26 -19.55 11.74
CA ARG A 73 -32.82 -19.57 11.39
C ARG A 73 -32.11 -20.87 11.76
N ASP A 74 -32.85 -21.87 12.26
CA ASP A 74 -32.31 -23.12 12.79
C ASP A 74 -31.23 -22.91 13.89
N GLU A 75 -31.37 -21.83 14.67
CA GLU A 75 -30.44 -21.46 15.74
C GLU A 75 -30.88 -22.04 17.10
N THR A 76 -29.96 -22.10 18.07
CA THR A 76 -30.22 -22.70 19.40
C THR A 76 -30.45 -21.64 20.49
N ILE A 77 -31.17 -22.04 21.54
CA ILE A 77 -31.28 -21.31 22.81
C ILE A 77 -30.66 -22.13 23.94
N LEU A 78 -30.43 -21.52 25.10
CA LEU A 78 -29.81 -22.20 26.25
C LEU A 78 -30.83 -22.45 27.35
N ILE A 79 -30.78 -23.63 27.94
CA ILE A 79 -31.48 -23.96 29.18
C ILE A 79 -30.44 -24.17 30.29
N ASN A 80 -30.55 -23.37 31.34
CA ASN A 80 -29.73 -23.50 32.55
C ASN A 80 -30.43 -24.37 33.59
N PHE A 81 -29.65 -25.27 34.18
CA PHE A 81 -30.03 -26.17 35.25
C PHE A 81 -29.16 -25.91 36.46
N HIS A 82 -29.74 -25.91 37.66
CA HIS A 82 -29.05 -25.74 38.94
C HIS A 82 -29.16 -27.00 39.79
N HIS A 83 -28.04 -27.44 40.38
CA HIS A 83 -27.99 -28.69 41.12
C HIS A 83 -28.84 -28.59 42.40
N LYS A 84 -29.64 -29.63 42.69
CA LYS A 84 -30.62 -29.63 43.79
C LYS A 84 -29.98 -29.45 45.18
N LYS A 85 -28.71 -29.80 45.34
CA LYS A 85 -27.99 -29.80 46.63
C LYS A 85 -26.71 -28.94 46.68
N TYR A 86 -26.15 -28.56 45.55
CA TYR A 86 -24.83 -27.92 45.48
C TYR A 86 -24.91 -26.69 44.59
N ASP A 87 -24.04 -25.70 44.76
CA ASP A 87 -24.01 -24.53 43.89
C ASP A 87 -23.28 -24.82 42.58
N ASN A 88 -23.85 -25.75 41.80
CA ASN A 88 -23.33 -26.16 40.50
C ASN A 88 -24.39 -25.95 39.42
N LYS A 89 -23.98 -25.44 38.25
CA LYS A 89 -24.85 -25.14 37.11
C LYS A 89 -24.44 -25.95 35.88
N VAL A 90 -25.43 -26.44 35.15
CA VAL A 90 -25.25 -27.11 33.86
C VAL A 90 -26.11 -26.39 32.82
N THR A 91 -25.53 -26.10 31.66
CA THR A 91 -26.21 -25.45 30.54
C THR A 91 -26.35 -26.44 29.38
N LYS A 92 -27.53 -26.49 28.75
CA LYS A 92 -27.77 -27.31 27.56
C LYS A 92 -28.30 -26.46 26.41
N HIS A 93 -27.77 -26.70 25.22
CA HIS A 93 -28.26 -26.10 23.97
C HIS A 93 -29.48 -26.88 23.48
N VAL A 94 -30.52 -26.15 23.07
CA VAL A 94 -31.74 -26.75 22.52
C VAL A 94 -32.20 -25.99 21.29
N LEU A 95 -32.81 -26.70 20.34
CA LEU A 95 -33.46 -26.11 19.17
C LEU A 95 -34.91 -25.77 19.55
N PRO A 96 -35.33 -24.50 19.55
CA PRO A 96 -36.72 -24.15 19.78
C PRO A 96 -37.57 -24.57 18.56
N MET A 97 -38.73 -25.15 18.81
CA MET A 97 -39.79 -25.37 17.82
C MET A 97 -40.69 -24.12 17.74
N PRO A 98 -41.53 -23.98 16.70
CA PRO A 98 -42.49 -22.89 16.61
C PRO A 98 -43.28 -22.71 17.90
N CYS A 99 -43.15 -21.53 18.50
CA CYS A 99 -43.74 -21.17 19.77
C CYS A 99 -45.07 -20.45 19.55
N LYS A 100 -46.13 -20.95 20.19
CA LYS A 100 -47.47 -20.37 20.15
C LYS A 100 -48.12 -20.46 21.53
N ASP A 101 -48.96 -19.49 21.89
CA ASP A 101 -49.77 -19.49 23.11
C ASP A 101 -48.99 -19.77 24.41
N LYS A 102 -47.77 -19.21 24.51
CA LYS A 102 -46.84 -19.37 25.65
C LYS A 102 -46.36 -20.81 25.88
N ARG A 103 -46.53 -21.70 24.90
CA ARG A 103 -46.02 -23.06 24.93
C ARG A 103 -44.79 -23.16 24.03
N LEU A 104 -43.63 -23.37 24.64
CA LEU A 104 -42.36 -23.56 23.97
C LEU A 104 -41.98 -25.04 24.02
N GLU A 105 -41.86 -25.67 22.86
CA GLU A 105 -41.27 -27.01 22.72
C GLU A 105 -39.83 -26.85 22.20
N CYS A 106 -38.88 -27.58 22.79
CA CYS A 106 -37.50 -27.59 22.31
C CYS A 106 -36.97 -29.01 22.14
N LEU A 107 -36.15 -29.22 21.11
CA LEU A 107 -35.42 -30.46 20.86
C LEU A 107 -34.01 -30.40 21.44
N TRP A 108 -33.53 -31.51 21.98
CA TRP A 108 -32.16 -31.60 22.50
C TRP A 108 -31.15 -31.67 21.35
N THR A 109 -30.08 -30.89 21.44
CA THR A 109 -28.94 -30.96 20.50
C THR A 109 -27.95 -32.07 20.88
N ASP A 110 -27.87 -32.39 22.17
CA ASP A 110 -27.06 -33.48 22.74
C ASP A 110 -27.85 -34.16 23.87
N ILE A 111 -27.94 -35.48 23.79
CA ILE A 111 -28.73 -36.33 24.71
C ILE A 111 -27.87 -37.10 25.72
N SER A 112 -26.55 -37.02 25.63
CA SER A 112 -25.59 -37.91 26.31
C SER A 112 -25.73 -37.91 27.84
N ASP A 113 -26.00 -36.74 28.45
CA ASP A 113 -26.06 -36.57 29.91
C ASP A 113 -27.45 -36.19 30.47
N LEU A 114 -28.53 -36.35 29.68
CA LEU A 114 -29.84 -35.82 30.08
C LEU A 114 -30.42 -36.49 31.34
N ILE A 115 -30.21 -37.80 31.49
CA ILE A 115 -30.75 -38.56 32.65
C ILE A 115 -30.16 -38.04 33.97
N PRO A 116 -28.81 -37.94 34.14
CA PRO A 116 -28.20 -37.32 35.33
C PRO A 116 -28.68 -35.89 35.60
N VAL A 117 -28.88 -35.08 34.54
CA VAL A 117 -29.32 -33.69 34.67
C VAL A 117 -30.73 -33.61 35.27
N PHE A 118 -31.70 -34.37 34.79
CA PHE A 118 -33.06 -34.33 35.37
C PHE A 118 -33.14 -34.88 36.80
N GLN A 119 -32.32 -35.88 37.12
CA GLN A 119 -32.29 -36.47 38.47
C GLN A 119 -31.70 -35.52 39.50
N ASN A 120 -30.63 -34.80 39.14
CA ASN A 120 -29.84 -34.05 40.11
C ASN A 120 -30.03 -32.53 40.03
N TYR A 121 -30.65 -32.01 38.98
CA TYR A 121 -30.78 -30.58 38.74
C TYR A 121 -32.25 -30.14 38.58
N ARG A 122 -32.51 -28.86 38.82
CA ARG A 122 -33.78 -28.18 38.51
C ARG A 122 -33.53 -27.16 37.43
N ILE A 123 -34.48 -26.97 36.52
CA ILE A 123 -34.40 -25.86 35.57
C ILE A 123 -34.38 -24.54 36.36
N SER A 124 -33.46 -23.65 36.02
CA SER A 124 -33.38 -22.32 36.62
C SER A 124 -33.96 -21.27 35.70
N GLU A 125 -33.54 -21.28 34.43
CA GLU A 125 -33.89 -20.26 33.44
C GLU A 125 -33.61 -20.75 32.01
N VAL A 126 -34.28 -20.12 31.06
CA VAL A 126 -34.00 -20.21 29.62
C VAL A 126 -33.43 -18.88 29.20
N LEU A 127 -32.30 -18.93 28.50
CA LEU A 127 -31.62 -17.77 27.95
C LEU A 127 -31.92 -17.73 26.45
N VAL A 128 -32.65 -16.70 26.03
CA VAL A 128 -32.97 -16.46 24.62
C VAL A 128 -32.08 -15.32 24.10
N PRO A 129 -31.19 -15.59 23.13
CA PRO A 129 -30.35 -14.55 22.53
C PRO A 129 -31.18 -13.50 21.78
N ASP A 130 -30.96 -12.23 22.07
CA ASP A 130 -31.65 -11.13 21.41
C ASP A 130 -30.69 -9.95 21.16
N ASP A 131 -29.94 -10.08 20.06
CA ASP A 131 -28.84 -9.17 19.69
C ASP A 131 -27.88 -8.90 20.87
N ASN A 132 -27.89 -7.68 21.42
CA ASN A 132 -26.99 -7.26 22.51
C ASN A 132 -27.51 -7.58 23.91
N LYS A 133 -28.68 -8.21 24.02
CA LYS A 133 -29.27 -8.60 25.29
C LYS A 133 -29.64 -10.08 25.32
N VAL A 134 -29.77 -10.60 26.53
CA VAL A 134 -30.28 -11.95 26.75
C VAL A 134 -31.61 -11.84 27.45
N LEU A 135 -32.65 -12.44 26.86
CA LEU A 135 -33.94 -12.55 27.50
C LEU A 135 -33.88 -13.74 28.44
N VAL A 136 -33.91 -13.45 29.74
CA VAL A 136 -33.90 -14.45 30.80
C VAL A 136 -35.33 -14.77 31.18
N VAL A 137 -35.72 -16.00 30.86
CA VAL A 137 -37.06 -16.51 31.05
C VAL A 137 -37.03 -17.56 32.16
N LYS A 138 -37.93 -17.47 33.13
CA LYS A 138 -38.11 -18.53 34.14
C LYS A 138 -39.34 -19.36 33.77
N PRO A 139 -39.17 -20.46 33.01
CA PRO A 139 -40.31 -21.26 32.58
C PRO A 139 -40.79 -22.21 33.68
N GLN A 140 -42.02 -22.70 33.52
CA GLN A 140 -42.51 -23.88 34.21
C GLN A 140 -42.40 -25.09 33.27
N ILE A 141 -41.84 -26.20 33.74
CA ILE A 141 -41.79 -27.44 32.96
C ILE A 141 -43.21 -28.00 32.87
N ILE A 142 -43.67 -28.27 31.65
CA ILE A 142 -44.89 -29.04 31.39
C ILE A 142 -44.54 -30.52 31.30
N SER A 143 -43.53 -30.87 30.49
CA SER A 143 -43.03 -32.23 30.36
C SER A 143 -41.59 -32.25 29.84
N ALA A 144 -40.86 -33.32 30.14
CA ALA A 144 -39.50 -33.54 29.65
C ALA A 144 -39.32 -35.00 29.26
N SER A 145 -38.59 -35.25 28.18
CA SER A 145 -38.30 -36.57 27.64
C SER A 145 -36.88 -36.63 27.08
N LYS A 146 -36.43 -37.81 26.66
CA LYS A 146 -35.13 -37.98 26.00
C LYS A 146 -35.01 -37.27 24.65
N LYS A 147 -36.12 -36.89 24.01
CA LYS A 147 -36.14 -36.23 22.69
C LYS A 147 -36.40 -34.72 22.77
N ARG A 148 -37.23 -34.30 23.72
CA ARG A 148 -37.73 -32.93 23.81
C ARG A 148 -38.06 -32.50 25.24
N ILE A 149 -38.14 -31.19 25.43
CA ILE A 149 -38.69 -30.53 26.62
C ILE A 149 -39.80 -29.57 26.21
N VAL A 150 -40.86 -29.52 27.01
CA VAL A 150 -42.00 -28.63 26.81
C VAL A 150 -42.12 -27.72 28.02
N LEU A 151 -42.12 -26.43 27.75
CA LEU A 151 -42.06 -25.35 28.72
C LEU A 151 -43.26 -24.42 28.58
N LYS A 152 -43.83 -24.02 29.72
CA LYS A 152 -44.79 -22.92 29.80
C LYS A 152 -44.02 -21.63 30.07
N LEU A 153 -44.11 -20.68 29.15
CA LEU A 153 -43.47 -19.38 29.28
C LEU A 153 -44.27 -18.49 30.25
N PRO A 154 -43.59 -17.71 31.12
CA PRO A 154 -44.23 -16.72 31.99
C PRO A 154 -44.84 -15.56 31.20
N ALA A 155 -45.65 -14.72 31.84
CA ALA A 155 -46.24 -13.53 31.20
C ALA A 155 -45.21 -12.40 30.91
N GLN A 156 -44.07 -12.44 31.60
CA GLN A 156 -43.00 -11.46 31.54
C GLN A 156 -41.65 -12.17 31.56
N TYR A 157 -40.65 -11.59 30.91
CA TYR A 157 -39.26 -12.02 30.95
C TYR A 157 -38.39 -10.88 31.46
N ASN A 158 -37.20 -11.19 31.98
CA ASN A 158 -36.22 -10.18 32.37
C ASN A 158 -35.19 -10.02 31.26
N GLU A 159 -34.86 -8.79 30.90
CA GLU A 159 -33.68 -8.52 30.09
C GLU A 159 -32.45 -8.47 31.00
N VAL A 160 -31.42 -9.25 30.68
CA VAL A 160 -30.15 -9.27 31.42
C VAL A 160 -29.00 -9.00 30.46
N ASN A 161 -28.08 -8.15 30.91
CA ASN A 161 -26.89 -7.68 30.20
C ASN A 161 -27.22 -7.04 28.85
N LYS A 162 -27.25 -5.71 28.80
CA LYS A 162 -26.94 -5.02 27.55
C LYS A 162 -25.42 -5.12 27.37
N ARG A 163 -24.94 -6.12 26.65
CA ARG A 163 -23.52 -6.12 26.23
C ARG A 163 -23.30 -4.83 25.45
N ARG A 164 -22.24 -4.10 25.78
CA ARG A 164 -21.92 -2.84 25.09
C ARG A 164 -21.69 -3.06 23.59
N VAL A 165 -21.17 -4.22 23.20
CA VAL A 165 -20.85 -4.57 21.82
C VAL A 165 -21.33 -5.99 21.49
N LYS A 166 -21.90 -6.16 20.30
CA LYS A 166 -22.33 -7.44 19.74
C LYS A 166 -21.16 -8.40 19.55
N ARG A 167 -21.41 -9.69 19.75
CA ARG A 167 -20.46 -10.75 19.37
C ARG A 167 -20.94 -11.42 18.08
N TYR A 168 -20.00 -11.77 17.23
CA TYR A 168 -20.23 -12.40 15.94
C TYR A 168 -19.53 -13.74 15.91
N ASP A 169 -20.27 -14.77 15.53
CA ASP A 169 -19.73 -16.10 15.33
C ASP A 169 -18.80 -16.14 14.11
N CYS A 170 -17.76 -16.95 14.23
CA CYS A 170 -16.73 -17.15 13.22
C CYS A 170 -16.63 -18.62 12.84
N HIS A 171 -16.46 -18.89 11.55
CA HIS A 171 -16.35 -20.24 11.02
C HIS A 171 -15.19 -20.32 10.03
N GLY A 172 -14.42 -21.40 10.10
CA GLY A 172 -13.30 -21.65 9.17
C GLY A 172 -12.10 -20.70 9.33
N ILE A 173 -11.95 -20.08 10.52
CA ILE A 173 -10.85 -19.16 10.81
C ILE A 173 -9.80 -19.87 11.66
N ASP A 174 -8.63 -20.10 11.07
CA ASP A 174 -7.49 -20.69 11.76
C ASP A 174 -6.76 -19.64 12.58
N VAL A 175 -6.33 -20.02 13.78
CA VAL A 175 -5.65 -19.14 14.74
C VAL A 175 -4.26 -19.67 15.03
N ARG A 176 -3.27 -18.76 14.99
CA ARG A 176 -1.96 -18.95 15.61
C ARG A 176 -1.81 -17.94 16.73
N MET A 177 -1.66 -18.43 17.95
CA MET A 177 -1.30 -17.62 19.11
C MET A 177 0.19 -17.81 19.39
N VAL A 178 0.95 -16.73 19.40
CA VAL A 178 2.39 -16.73 19.65
C VAL A 178 2.69 -16.06 20.99
N GLN A 179 3.40 -16.77 21.86
CA GLN A 179 3.89 -16.24 23.13
C GLN A 179 5.32 -16.71 23.37
N ASN A 180 6.26 -15.79 23.58
CA ASN A 180 7.67 -16.08 23.89
C ASN A 180 8.31 -17.12 22.95
N GLY A 181 8.03 -17.02 21.64
CA GLY A 181 8.56 -17.94 20.61
C GLY A 181 7.78 -19.26 20.47
N VAL A 182 6.79 -19.52 21.33
CA VAL A 182 5.94 -20.72 21.28
C VAL A 182 4.69 -20.44 20.47
N VAL A 183 4.35 -21.33 19.54
CA VAL A 183 3.17 -21.20 18.66
C VAL A 183 2.11 -22.22 19.07
N TYR A 184 0.93 -21.72 19.46
CA TYR A 184 -0.27 -22.53 19.72
C TYR A 184 -1.24 -22.41 18.54
N ARG A 185 -1.90 -23.51 18.18
CA ARG A 185 -2.79 -23.60 17.02
C ARG A 185 -4.22 -23.89 17.46
N GLY A 186 -5.17 -23.28 16.77
CA GLY A 186 -6.58 -23.39 17.11
C GLY A 186 -7.50 -22.72 16.08
N THR A 187 -8.73 -22.44 16.50
CA THR A 187 -9.75 -21.77 15.68
C THR A 187 -10.38 -20.59 16.42
N LEU A 188 -10.81 -19.56 15.69
CA LEU A 188 -11.60 -18.47 16.24
C LEU A 188 -13.07 -18.92 16.27
N LEU A 189 -13.70 -18.85 17.44
CA LEU A 189 -15.09 -19.24 17.63
C LEU A 189 -16.02 -18.05 17.42
N ASP A 190 -15.70 -16.93 18.05
CA ASP A 190 -16.48 -15.70 17.97
C ASP A 190 -15.63 -14.48 18.35
N PHE A 191 -16.06 -13.30 17.96
CA PHE A 191 -15.39 -12.05 18.35
C PHE A 191 -16.37 -10.89 18.55
N SER A 192 -15.92 -9.88 19.30
CA SER A 192 -16.42 -8.51 19.21
C SER A 192 -15.23 -7.58 19.00
N THR A 193 -15.46 -6.29 18.77
CA THR A 193 -14.36 -5.29 18.72
C THR A 193 -13.53 -5.22 20.01
N MET A 194 -14.05 -5.75 21.12
CA MET A 194 -13.39 -5.74 22.43
C MET A 194 -12.76 -7.08 22.84
N ALA A 195 -13.13 -8.21 22.22
CA ALA A 195 -12.57 -9.49 22.63
C ALA A 195 -12.72 -10.61 21.59
N PHE A 196 -11.68 -11.43 21.46
CA PHE A 196 -11.67 -12.68 20.69
C PHE A 196 -11.89 -13.89 21.58
N HIS A 197 -12.64 -14.88 21.12
CA HIS A 197 -12.77 -16.17 21.78
C HIS A 197 -12.23 -17.26 20.87
N ILE A 198 -11.12 -17.87 21.29
CA ILE A 198 -10.42 -18.90 20.51
C ILE A 198 -10.46 -20.24 21.23
N LYS A 199 -10.37 -21.32 20.44
CA LYS A 199 -10.20 -22.69 20.92
C LYS A 199 -8.86 -23.24 20.41
N LEU A 200 -7.91 -23.46 21.31
CA LEU A 200 -6.63 -24.10 21.04
C LEU A 200 -6.74 -25.62 21.11
N ILE A 201 -5.94 -26.32 20.31
CA ILE A 201 -5.95 -27.78 20.17
C ILE A 201 -4.62 -28.35 20.67
N GLY A 202 -4.68 -29.20 21.70
CA GLY A 202 -3.51 -29.75 22.38
C GLY A 202 -2.67 -30.69 21.50
N LYS A 203 -3.29 -31.47 20.62
CA LYS A 203 -2.58 -32.42 19.72
C LYS A 203 -1.60 -31.75 18.75
N VAL A 204 -1.85 -30.49 18.40
CA VAL A 204 -1.06 -29.71 17.43
C VAL A 204 -0.39 -28.49 18.06
N SER A 205 -0.44 -28.39 19.40
CA SER A 205 0.15 -27.29 20.17
C SER A 205 1.10 -27.84 21.23
N PRO A 206 2.09 -27.04 21.66
CA PRO A 206 2.87 -27.33 22.86
C PRO A 206 1.98 -27.40 24.11
N THR A 207 2.55 -27.90 25.21
CA THR A 207 1.83 -28.01 26.48
C THR A 207 1.24 -26.67 26.90
N PHE A 208 -0.06 -26.66 27.22
CA PHE A 208 -0.74 -25.45 27.67
C PHE A 208 -0.28 -24.96 29.05
N LYS A 209 0.56 -25.73 29.75
CA LYS A 209 1.22 -25.29 30.99
C LYS A 209 2.21 -24.14 30.76
N TRP A 210 2.68 -23.96 29.53
CA TRP A 210 3.61 -22.89 29.18
C TRP A 210 2.92 -21.56 28.86
N ILE A 211 1.59 -21.52 28.85
CA ILE A 211 0.84 -20.28 28.64
C ILE A 211 0.89 -19.46 29.93
N ASN A 212 1.53 -18.30 29.87
CA ASN A 212 1.51 -17.31 30.94
C ASN A 212 0.32 -16.36 30.71
N SER A 213 -0.68 -16.39 31.61
CA SER A 213 -1.89 -15.56 31.50
C SER A 213 -1.66 -14.07 31.77
N GLU A 214 -0.56 -13.71 32.44
CA GLU A 214 -0.23 -12.31 32.75
C GLU A 214 0.57 -11.64 31.64
N ALA A 215 1.20 -12.43 30.76
CA ALA A 215 1.97 -11.95 29.64
C ALA A 215 1.09 -11.71 28.41
N LYS A 216 1.53 -10.78 27.56
CA LYS A 216 0.90 -10.50 26.27
C LYS A 216 1.10 -11.66 25.29
N VAL A 217 0.25 -11.73 24.29
CA VAL A 217 0.34 -12.68 23.18
C VAL A 217 0.13 -11.97 21.85
N ASN A 218 0.67 -12.53 20.77
CA ASN A 218 0.35 -12.11 19.41
C ASN A 218 -0.63 -13.12 18.80
N LEU A 219 -1.73 -12.63 18.26
CA LEU A 219 -2.70 -13.42 17.51
C LEU A 219 -2.52 -13.19 16.02
N ILE A 220 -2.62 -14.26 15.25
CA ILE A 220 -2.65 -14.22 13.78
C ILE A 220 -3.85 -15.07 13.35
N PHE A 221 -4.75 -14.48 12.57
CA PHE A 221 -5.91 -15.17 12.01
C PHE A 221 -5.74 -15.41 10.52
N TYR A 222 -6.12 -16.61 10.08
CA TYR A 222 -6.10 -17.00 8.68
C TYR A 222 -7.50 -17.37 8.21
N SER A 223 -7.87 -16.85 7.04
CA SER A 223 -9.05 -17.30 6.30
C SER A 223 -8.55 -17.98 5.03
N GLY A 224 -8.60 -19.32 5.01
CA GLY A 224 -7.91 -20.10 3.98
C GLY A 224 -6.39 -19.87 4.00
N LYS A 225 -5.84 -19.29 2.93
CA LYS A 225 -4.41 -18.98 2.82
C LYS A 225 -4.05 -17.55 3.23
N ASP A 226 -5.05 -16.68 3.38
CA ASP A 226 -4.83 -15.27 3.66
C ASP A 226 -4.71 -14.99 5.15
N THR A 227 -3.66 -14.29 5.55
CA THR A 227 -3.61 -13.64 6.86
C THR A 227 -4.57 -12.47 6.87
N VAL A 228 -5.63 -12.56 7.67
CA VAL A 228 -6.73 -11.58 7.72
C VAL A 228 -6.69 -10.69 8.96
N TYR A 229 -5.91 -11.05 9.97
CA TYR A 229 -5.70 -10.22 11.16
C TYR A 229 -4.36 -10.58 11.82
N SER A 230 -3.70 -9.57 12.39
CA SER A 230 -2.56 -9.74 13.29
C SER A 230 -2.58 -8.64 14.34
N GLY A 231 -2.41 -9.01 15.61
CA GLY A 231 -2.45 -8.02 16.70
C GLY A 231 -1.96 -8.55 18.04
N GLU A 232 -1.54 -7.63 18.90
CA GLU A 232 -1.16 -7.91 20.28
C GLU A 232 -2.41 -7.93 21.16
N CYS A 233 -2.50 -8.95 22.04
CA CYS A 233 -3.63 -9.15 22.92
C CYS A 233 -3.19 -9.49 24.34
N ARG A 234 -4.08 -9.26 25.31
CA ARG A 234 -3.96 -9.77 26.68
C ARG A 234 -4.95 -10.89 26.91
N ILE A 235 -4.53 -11.93 27.64
CA ILE A 235 -5.42 -13.02 28.03
C ILE A 235 -6.33 -12.50 29.15
N PHE A 236 -7.64 -12.49 28.90
CA PHE A 236 -8.64 -12.09 29.89
C PHE A 236 -9.13 -13.29 30.71
N LYS A 237 -9.40 -14.42 30.02
CA LYS A 237 -9.90 -15.64 30.65
C LYS A 237 -9.39 -16.86 29.90
N GLN A 238 -9.08 -17.93 30.63
CA GLN A 238 -8.83 -19.25 30.06
C GLN A 238 -9.65 -20.33 30.77
N SER A 239 -10.05 -21.36 30.03
CA SER A 239 -10.77 -22.54 30.54
C SER A 239 -10.54 -23.73 29.62
N GLY A 240 -10.83 -24.94 30.07
CA GLY A 240 -10.62 -26.18 29.29
C GLY A 240 -9.63 -27.13 29.97
N ASP A 241 -9.21 -28.16 29.24
CA ASP A 241 -8.43 -29.28 29.74
C ASP A 241 -7.08 -29.41 29.00
N LYS A 242 -6.59 -30.66 28.84
CA LYS A 242 -5.35 -30.98 28.12
C LYS A 242 -5.56 -31.12 26.62
N GLU A 243 -6.75 -31.48 26.16
CA GLU A 243 -7.07 -31.64 24.74
C GLU A 243 -7.44 -30.32 24.09
N TYR A 244 -8.20 -29.48 24.80
CA TYR A 244 -8.64 -28.19 24.29
C TYR A 244 -8.54 -27.10 25.34
N ARG A 245 -8.21 -25.89 24.89
CA ARG A 245 -8.21 -24.69 25.74
C ARG A 245 -8.96 -23.54 25.09
N HIS A 246 -10.00 -23.09 25.76
CA HIS A 246 -10.75 -21.90 25.41
C HIS A 246 -10.08 -20.68 26.03
N ILE A 247 -9.76 -19.68 25.21
CA ILE A 247 -9.14 -18.45 25.68
C ILE A 247 -9.94 -17.26 25.16
N VAL A 248 -10.28 -16.35 26.07
CA VAL A 248 -10.85 -15.04 25.76
C VAL A 248 -9.71 -14.02 25.84
N LEU A 249 -9.49 -13.31 24.74
CA LEU A 249 -8.40 -12.35 24.57
C LEU A 249 -8.93 -10.96 24.27
N GLU A 250 -8.28 -9.96 24.82
CA GLU A 250 -8.59 -8.55 24.59
C GLU A 250 -7.50 -7.93 23.68
N PRO A 251 -7.87 -7.32 22.54
CA PRO A 251 -6.92 -6.58 21.70
C PRO A 251 -6.41 -5.34 22.44
N LEU A 252 -5.11 -5.05 22.32
CA LEU A 252 -4.49 -3.93 23.03
C LEU A 252 -4.39 -2.64 22.19
N ASN A 253 -4.42 -2.76 20.87
CA ASN A 253 -4.20 -1.65 19.95
C ASN A 253 -5.48 -1.29 19.22
N PHE A 254 -5.91 -0.02 19.37
CA PHE A 254 -7.04 0.56 18.63
C PHE A 254 -6.59 1.42 17.42
N GLU A 255 -5.28 1.47 17.18
CA GLU A 255 -4.64 2.05 16.02
C GLU A 255 -3.37 1.23 15.71
N ILE A 256 -3.11 1.01 14.43
CA ILE A 256 -1.91 0.36 13.94
C ILE A 256 -1.18 1.29 12.98
N GLN A 257 0.11 1.08 12.80
CA GLN A 257 0.90 1.83 11.85
C GLN A 257 1.48 0.88 10.80
N ARG A 258 0.89 0.87 9.60
CA ARG A 258 1.34 0.04 8.49
C ARG A 258 2.48 0.65 7.70
N PHE A 259 2.35 1.94 7.38
CA PHE A 259 3.34 2.69 6.60
C PHE A 259 4.06 3.69 7.51
N LYS A 260 5.27 4.08 7.11
CA LYS A 260 6.01 5.14 7.80
C LYS A 260 5.18 6.44 7.74
N PRO A 261 5.11 7.24 8.82
CA PRO A 261 4.37 8.49 8.79
C PRO A 261 5.10 9.44 7.85
N THR A 262 4.35 10.13 7.01
CA THR A 262 4.84 11.13 6.07
C THR A 262 4.35 12.51 6.49
N GLU A 263 5.14 13.54 6.18
CA GLU A 263 4.73 14.93 6.39
C GLU A 263 3.69 15.37 5.37
N PHE A 264 3.86 14.95 4.11
CA PHE A 264 2.89 15.13 3.04
C PHE A 264 1.77 14.11 3.16
N ARG A 265 0.54 14.59 3.00
CA ARG A 265 -0.66 13.77 2.86
C ARG A 265 -1.53 14.38 1.76
N SER A 266 -1.99 13.55 0.84
CA SER A 266 -3.02 13.95 -0.11
C SER A 266 -4.29 14.42 0.61
N ALA A 267 -4.95 15.41 0.03
CA ALA A 267 -6.24 15.87 0.51
C ALA A 267 -7.26 14.72 0.44
N ARG A 268 -8.02 14.55 1.52
CA ARG A 268 -9.13 13.60 1.54
C ARG A 268 -10.40 14.31 1.09
N GLN A 269 -10.99 13.80 0.02
CA GLN A 269 -12.17 14.38 -0.60
C GLN A 269 -13.45 13.86 0.07
N LYS A 270 -14.40 14.76 0.28
CA LYS A 270 -15.78 14.45 0.67
C LYS A 270 -16.66 14.56 -0.58
N LEU A 271 -16.90 13.43 -1.22
CA LEU A 271 -17.64 13.39 -2.48
C LEU A 271 -19.15 13.56 -2.26
N VAL A 272 -19.81 14.20 -3.23
CA VAL A 272 -21.26 14.38 -3.27
C VAL A 272 -21.79 13.88 -4.63
N PRO A 273 -22.57 12.78 -4.68
CA PRO A 273 -22.99 11.94 -3.55
C PRO A 273 -21.82 11.17 -2.93
N SER A 274 -21.93 10.84 -1.64
CA SER A 274 -20.95 10.03 -0.92
C SER A 274 -20.99 8.58 -1.42
N PRO A 275 -19.84 7.95 -1.72
CA PRO A 275 -19.79 6.55 -2.12
C PRO A 275 -20.03 5.61 -0.93
N ASP A 276 -20.46 4.40 -1.24
CA ASP A 276 -20.56 3.31 -0.27
C ASP A 276 -19.33 2.40 -0.36
N VAL A 277 -18.94 1.79 0.74
CA VAL A 277 -18.06 0.62 0.74
C VAL A 277 -18.89 -0.63 1.04
N VAL A 278 -18.61 -1.71 0.32
CA VAL A 278 -19.11 -3.06 0.64
C VAL A 278 -17.92 -3.95 0.96
N ILE A 279 -17.87 -4.45 2.19
CA ILE A 279 -16.82 -5.32 2.70
C ILE A 279 -17.41 -6.69 2.96
N LYS A 280 -16.85 -7.72 2.33
CA LYS A 280 -17.11 -9.10 2.76
C LYS A 280 -16.20 -9.39 3.94
N HIS A 281 -16.78 -9.37 5.14
CA HIS A 281 -16.03 -9.42 6.38
C HIS A 281 -15.31 -10.77 6.53
N PRO A 282 -13.97 -10.79 6.63
CA PRO A 282 -13.18 -12.00 6.45
C PRO A 282 -13.33 -13.01 7.60
N LEU A 283 -13.75 -12.57 8.79
CA LEU A 283 -13.93 -13.46 9.95
C LEU A 283 -15.35 -14.05 10.06
N THR A 284 -16.34 -13.42 9.43
CA THR A 284 -17.76 -13.78 9.59
C THR A 284 -18.44 -14.15 8.28
N GLY A 285 -17.83 -13.84 7.14
CA GLY A 285 -18.41 -14.00 5.81
C GLY A 285 -19.56 -13.05 5.48
N LYS A 286 -19.98 -12.17 6.41
CA LYS A 286 -21.09 -11.24 6.20
C LYS A 286 -20.67 -10.07 5.31
N ASN A 287 -21.59 -9.60 4.47
CA ASN A 287 -21.40 -8.34 3.76
C ASN A 287 -21.79 -7.17 4.66
N ILE A 288 -20.89 -6.21 4.81
CA ILE A 288 -21.10 -4.96 5.54
C ILE A 288 -21.12 -3.85 4.49
N GLN A 289 -22.16 -3.01 4.50
CA GLN A 289 -22.26 -1.82 3.65
C GLN A 289 -22.25 -0.57 4.53
N LEU A 290 -21.28 0.32 4.30
CA LEU A 290 -21.10 1.55 5.07
C LEU A 290 -20.92 2.73 4.12
N LYS A 291 -21.36 3.92 4.54
CA LYS A 291 -21.07 5.16 3.81
C LYS A 291 -19.62 5.60 4.03
N ILE A 292 -18.98 6.07 2.97
CA ILE A 292 -17.63 6.63 3.04
C ILE A 292 -17.73 8.10 3.42
N LEU A 293 -17.11 8.46 4.55
CA LEU A 293 -17.08 9.83 5.07
C LEU A 293 -16.10 10.72 4.29
N ASP A 294 -14.93 10.18 3.99
CA ASP A 294 -13.85 10.83 3.25
C ASP A 294 -12.97 9.79 2.54
N ILE A 295 -12.38 10.13 1.40
CA ILE A 295 -11.58 9.23 0.56
C ILE A 295 -10.38 9.93 -0.09
N SER A 296 -9.29 9.19 -0.27
CA SER A 296 -8.08 9.55 -1.02
C SER A 296 -7.63 8.35 -1.86
N GLY A 297 -6.62 8.51 -2.70
CA GLY A 297 -6.09 7.41 -3.51
C GLY A 297 -5.45 6.27 -2.70
N SER A 298 -5.11 6.51 -1.43
CA SER A 298 -4.43 5.54 -0.54
C SER A 298 -5.32 4.98 0.58
N GLY A 299 -6.56 5.44 0.70
CA GLY A 299 -7.44 5.04 1.78
C GLY A 299 -8.66 5.93 1.98
N PHE A 300 -9.57 5.48 2.82
CA PHE A 300 -10.85 6.13 3.11
C PHE A 300 -11.24 5.94 4.58
N SER A 301 -12.30 6.63 5.01
CA SER A 301 -12.90 6.41 6.33
C SER A 301 -14.39 6.16 6.26
N VAL A 302 -14.89 5.41 7.22
CA VAL A 302 -16.28 4.97 7.35
C VAL A 302 -16.74 5.11 8.79
N GLU A 303 -18.04 5.01 8.99
CA GLU A 303 -18.67 5.04 10.31
C GLU A 303 -19.47 3.76 10.55
N GLU A 304 -19.30 3.17 11.73
CA GLU A 304 -20.12 2.07 12.25
C GLU A 304 -20.84 2.51 13.52
N GLY A 305 -21.99 1.89 13.82
CA GLY A 305 -22.58 2.00 15.15
C GLY A 305 -21.75 1.20 16.16
N GLU A 306 -21.44 1.78 17.31
CA GLU A 306 -20.58 1.17 18.35
C GLU A 306 -21.07 -0.22 18.79
N GLU A 307 -22.38 -0.37 18.89
CA GLU A 307 -23.05 -1.61 19.32
C GLU A 307 -22.91 -2.76 18.30
N ASP A 308 -22.82 -2.45 17.00
CA ASP A 308 -22.78 -3.40 15.88
C ASP A 308 -21.44 -3.34 15.10
N ALA A 309 -20.42 -2.70 15.66
CA ALA A 309 -19.13 -2.51 15.01
C ALA A 309 -18.45 -3.86 14.76
N MET A 310 -17.85 -4.01 13.58
CA MET A 310 -17.13 -5.21 13.16
C MET A 310 -15.68 -4.90 12.74
N LEU A 311 -15.38 -3.65 12.37
CA LEU A 311 -14.04 -3.27 11.90
C LEU A 311 -13.09 -3.05 13.07
N ILE A 312 -12.12 -3.95 13.18
CA ILE A 312 -11.05 -3.91 14.19
C ILE A 312 -9.71 -3.51 13.55
N PRO A 313 -8.89 -2.69 14.22
CA PRO A 313 -7.56 -2.34 13.74
C PRO A 313 -6.69 -3.57 13.50
N GLY A 314 -6.01 -3.62 12.36
CA GLY A 314 -5.25 -4.78 11.90
C GLY A 314 -6.04 -5.74 11.01
N LEU A 315 -7.37 -5.65 10.95
CA LEU A 315 -8.20 -6.46 10.05
C LEU A 315 -7.89 -6.11 8.59
N VAL A 316 -7.40 -7.10 7.84
CA VAL A 316 -7.22 -7.02 6.39
C VAL A 316 -8.53 -7.42 5.73
N THR A 317 -9.02 -6.63 4.79
CA THR A 317 -10.26 -6.89 4.04
C THR A 317 -9.91 -7.26 2.59
N PRO A 318 -9.76 -8.56 2.26
CA PRO A 318 -9.29 -8.99 0.94
C PRO A 318 -10.27 -8.63 -0.18
N GLU A 319 -11.57 -8.66 0.12
CA GLU A 319 -12.66 -8.37 -0.82
C GLU A 319 -13.40 -7.11 -0.37
N THR A 320 -12.93 -5.94 -0.83
CA THR A 320 -13.58 -4.65 -0.60
C THR A 320 -14.01 -4.03 -1.92
N THR A 321 -15.26 -3.58 -2.01
CA THR A 321 -15.83 -2.91 -3.18
C THR A 321 -16.22 -1.48 -2.83
N LEU A 322 -15.67 -0.49 -3.51
CA LEU A 322 -16.13 0.90 -3.47
C LEU A 322 -17.25 1.05 -4.51
N LYS A 323 -18.40 1.60 -4.12
CA LYS A 323 -19.56 1.82 -5.00
C LYS A 323 -19.84 3.31 -5.11
N PHE A 324 -19.82 3.82 -6.34
CA PHE A 324 -20.16 5.19 -6.65
C PHE A 324 -21.44 5.20 -7.50
N ALA A 325 -22.47 5.89 -7.00
CA ALA A 325 -23.80 5.91 -7.62
C ALA A 325 -24.28 4.48 -7.98
N ASN A 326 -24.97 4.28 -9.11
CA ASN A 326 -25.63 3.00 -9.40
C ASN A 326 -24.70 1.91 -9.96
N ASN A 327 -23.73 2.24 -10.82
CA ASN A 327 -23.04 1.22 -11.63
C ASN A 327 -21.50 1.30 -11.61
N PHE A 328 -20.89 2.32 -11.00
CA PHE A 328 -19.44 2.43 -11.00
C PHE A 328 -18.88 1.80 -9.71
N THR A 329 -18.11 0.72 -9.87
CA THR A 329 -17.55 -0.02 -8.74
C THR A 329 -16.07 -0.27 -8.92
N LEU A 330 -15.30 -0.11 -7.84
CA LEU A 330 -13.87 -0.37 -7.81
C LEU A 330 -13.55 -1.41 -6.76
N ARG A 331 -12.65 -2.35 -7.05
CA ARG A 331 -12.29 -3.43 -6.12
C ARG A 331 -10.90 -3.20 -5.55
N CYS A 332 -10.76 -3.36 -4.24
CA CYS A 332 -9.48 -3.24 -3.57
C CYS A 332 -9.34 -4.19 -2.40
N ARG A 333 -8.08 -4.35 -1.98
CA ARG A 333 -7.71 -4.95 -0.70
C ARG A 333 -7.50 -3.83 0.30
N GLY A 334 -8.17 -3.88 1.44
CA GLY A 334 -8.05 -2.89 2.50
C GLY A 334 -7.35 -3.42 3.75
N GLN A 335 -6.95 -2.52 4.65
CA GLN A 335 -6.71 -2.85 6.05
C GLN A 335 -7.22 -1.74 6.95
N VAL A 336 -7.92 -2.12 8.02
CA VAL A 336 -8.37 -1.21 9.06
C VAL A 336 -7.14 -0.76 9.86
N ILE A 337 -6.90 0.56 9.88
CA ILE A 337 -5.75 1.19 10.53
C ILE A 337 -6.11 1.70 11.91
N TYR A 338 -7.30 2.28 12.08
CA TYR A 338 -7.79 2.72 13.38
C TYR A 338 -9.31 2.52 13.47
N SER A 339 -9.80 2.46 14.70
CA SER A 339 -11.23 2.40 15.03
C SER A 339 -11.41 3.20 16.32
N ASN A 340 -11.89 4.45 16.17
CA ASN A 340 -11.97 5.41 17.26
C ASN A 340 -13.42 5.84 17.48
N PRO A 341 -13.89 5.97 18.74
CA PRO A 341 -15.20 6.56 19.01
C PRO A 341 -15.33 7.94 18.37
N ASP A 342 -16.48 8.26 17.80
CA ASP A 342 -16.69 9.59 17.25
C ASP A 342 -16.72 10.63 18.38
N SER A 343 -16.05 11.75 18.15
CA SER A 343 -16.03 12.89 19.07
C SER A 343 -17.39 13.55 19.26
N THR A 344 -18.29 13.40 18.28
CA THR A 344 -19.59 14.07 18.22
C THR A 344 -20.74 13.13 18.58
N ASP A 345 -20.70 11.87 18.14
CA ASP A 345 -21.65 10.83 18.53
C ASP A 345 -20.94 9.69 19.27
N LYS A 346 -21.15 9.63 20.59
CA LYS A 346 -20.56 8.58 21.43
C LYS A 346 -21.06 7.17 21.08
N ARG A 347 -22.10 7.04 20.24
CA ARG A 347 -22.63 5.75 19.77
C ARG A 347 -22.13 5.35 18.40
N SER A 348 -21.26 6.14 17.77
CA SER A 348 -20.62 5.80 16.50
C SER A 348 -19.12 5.65 16.65
N VAL A 349 -18.53 4.87 15.74
CA VAL A 349 -17.11 4.56 15.69
C VAL A 349 -16.63 4.87 14.28
N LYS A 350 -15.65 5.77 14.18
CA LYS A 350 -15.00 6.11 12.93
C LYS A 350 -13.83 5.16 12.68
N CYS A 351 -13.88 4.46 11.55
CA CYS A 351 -12.86 3.52 11.14
C CYS A 351 -12.09 4.07 9.93
N GLY A 352 -10.76 4.05 10.00
CA GLY A 352 -9.89 4.39 8.88
C GLY A 352 -9.38 3.14 8.19
N ILE A 353 -9.52 3.08 6.87
CA ILE A 353 -9.07 1.95 6.05
C ILE A 353 -8.04 2.45 5.06
N THR A 354 -6.86 1.82 5.02
CA THR A 354 -5.88 2.05 3.95
C THR A 354 -6.09 1.03 2.84
N ILE A 355 -5.92 1.46 1.59
CA ILE A 355 -5.89 0.57 0.44
C ILE A 355 -4.50 -0.05 0.37
N LEU A 356 -4.44 -1.38 0.37
CA LEU A 356 -3.21 -2.15 0.27
C LEU A 356 -2.81 -2.40 -1.18
N ASP A 357 -3.80 -2.69 -2.02
CA ASP A 357 -3.63 -2.89 -3.45
C ASP A 357 -5.00 -2.73 -4.13
N MET A 358 -4.97 -2.37 -5.41
CA MET A 358 -6.11 -2.18 -6.28
C MET A 358 -5.68 -2.53 -7.70
N ASP A 359 -6.60 -2.97 -8.55
CA ASP A 359 -6.26 -3.05 -9.98
C ASP A 359 -5.81 -1.67 -10.48
N MET A 360 -4.79 -1.65 -11.33
CA MET A 360 -4.18 -0.38 -11.73
C MET A 360 -5.17 0.51 -12.48
N ASN A 361 -6.06 -0.05 -13.31
CA ASN A 361 -7.07 0.76 -14.01
C ASN A 361 -8.13 1.27 -13.04
N ASP A 362 -8.56 0.45 -12.08
CA ASP A 362 -9.46 0.88 -11.01
C ASP A 362 -8.86 2.04 -10.19
N HIS A 363 -7.58 1.93 -9.85
CA HIS A 363 -6.86 2.97 -9.11
C HIS A 363 -6.73 4.26 -9.92
N MET A 364 -6.42 4.14 -11.21
CA MET A 364 -6.39 5.29 -12.10
C MET A 364 -7.73 6.01 -12.18
N ASN A 365 -8.84 5.26 -12.30
CA ASN A 365 -10.17 5.86 -12.33
C ASN A 365 -10.50 6.55 -11.00
N LEU A 366 -10.12 5.96 -9.86
CA LEU A 366 -10.26 6.60 -8.54
C LEU A 366 -9.49 7.93 -8.50
N LEU A 367 -8.22 7.92 -8.88
CA LEU A 367 -7.37 9.11 -8.86
C LEU A 367 -7.87 10.20 -9.81
N ALA A 368 -8.36 9.82 -11.00
CA ALA A 368 -8.93 10.77 -11.96
C ALA A 368 -10.17 11.47 -11.37
N MET A 369 -11.08 10.72 -10.75
CA MET A 369 -12.26 11.27 -10.09
C MET A 369 -11.89 12.18 -8.91
N LEU A 370 -10.96 11.75 -8.05
CA LEU A 370 -10.52 12.55 -6.91
C LEU A 370 -9.77 13.80 -7.33
N GLY A 371 -8.98 13.73 -8.40
CA GLY A 371 -8.29 14.86 -9.01
C GLY A 371 -9.28 15.89 -9.53
N GLN A 372 -10.27 15.46 -10.32
CA GLN A 372 -11.32 16.35 -10.84
C GLN A 372 -12.20 16.97 -9.76
N ALA A 373 -12.47 16.23 -8.68
CA ALA A 373 -13.22 16.77 -7.53
C ALA A 373 -12.48 17.90 -6.81
N GLU A 374 -11.14 17.92 -6.89
CA GLU A 374 -10.30 18.98 -6.30
C GLU A 374 -10.06 20.14 -7.27
N ASP A 375 -9.80 19.82 -8.54
CA ASP A 375 -9.58 20.79 -9.61
C ASP A 375 -10.28 20.30 -10.89
N GLY A 376 -11.40 20.93 -11.24
CA GLY A 376 -12.20 20.55 -12.42
C GLY A 376 -11.50 20.75 -13.77
N ASN A 377 -10.34 21.42 -13.79
CA ASN A 377 -9.51 21.58 -14.98
C ASN A 377 -8.39 20.55 -15.07
N SER A 378 -8.24 19.66 -14.08
CA SER A 378 -7.22 18.63 -14.02
C SER A 378 -7.75 17.27 -14.47
N TYR A 379 -7.10 16.71 -15.49
CA TYR A 379 -7.47 15.45 -16.10
C TYR A 379 -6.31 14.45 -16.00
N LEU A 380 -6.62 13.22 -15.59
CA LEU A 380 -5.67 12.13 -15.45
C LEU A 380 -6.13 10.95 -16.31
N CYS A 381 -5.36 10.63 -17.34
CA CYS A 381 -5.62 9.52 -18.26
C CYS A 381 -7.03 9.52 -18.88
N ASP A 382 -7.63 10.70 -19.04
CA ASP A 382 -8.93 10.86 -19.72
C ASP A 382 -8.79 10.75 -21.24
N SER A 383 -9.91 10.58 -21.92
CA SER A 383 -10.01 10.72 -23.37
C SER A 383 -9.52 12.10 -23.82
N VAL A 384 -8.72 12.13 -24.89
CA VAL A 384 -8.10 13.36 -25.41
C VAL A 384 -8.40 13.48 -26.89
N ASP A 385 -8.83 14.67 -27.31
CA ASP A 385 -8.89 15.00 -28.72
C ASP A 385 -7.47 15.09 -29.29
N MET A 386 -7.14 14.18 -30.20
CA MET A 386 -5.77 14.04 -30.69
C MET A 386 -5.32 15.27 -31.49
N ASP A 387 -6.22 15.93 -32.23
CA ASP A 387 -5.88 17.13 -33.00
C ASP A 387 -5.54 18.31 -32.08
N SER A 388 -6.31 18.50 -30.99
CA SER A 388 -6.02 19.47 -29.94
C SER A 388 -4.68 19.19 -29.25
N LEU A 389 -4.34 17.91 -29.02
CA LEU A 389 -3.05 17.51 -28.46
C LEU A 389 -1.89 17.80 -29.43
N TRP A 390 -2.06 17.53 -30.73
CA TRP A 390 -1.07 17.88 -31.75
C TRP A 390 -0.89 19.39 -31.84
N GLU A 391 -1.98 20.16 -31.88
CA GLU A 391 -1.94 21.62 -31.88
C GLU A 391 -1.16 22.12 -30.65
N PHE A 392 -1.44 21.57 -29.46
CA PHE A 392 -0.70 21.89 -28.25
C PHE A 392 0.81 21.64 -28.43
N PHE A 393 1.24 20.48 -28.94
CA PHE A 393 2.66 20.18 -29.10
C PHE A 393 3.38 21.12 -30.08
N PHE A 394 2.75 21.49 -31.18
CA PHE A 394 3.32 22.45 -32.14
C PHE A 394 3.32 23.87 -31.60
N ARG A 395 2.17 24.35 -31.10
CA ARG A 395 1.99 25.72 -30.59
C ARG A 395 2.94 26.04 -29.45
N ASN A 396 3.27 25.04 -28.64
CA ASN A 396 4.15 25.18 -27.47
C ASN A 396 5.62 24.81 -27.76
N GLY A 397 5.97 24.48 -29.01
CA GLY A 397 7.37 24.17 -29.37
C GLY A 397 7.92 22.88 -28.75
N VAL A 398 7.03 21.98 -28.29
CA VAL A 398 7.40 20.60 -27.94
C VAL A 398 7.90 19.90 -29.21
N ILE A 399 7.22 20.14 -30.32
CA ILE A 399 7.67 19.82 -31.67
C ILE A 399 8.06 21.13 -32.36
N HIS A 400 9.37 21.37 -32.50
CA HIS A 400 9.92 22.50 -33.27
C HIS A 400 10.46 22.04 -34.63
N SER A 401 10.85 22.97 -35.50
CA SER A 401 11.30 22.73 -36.88
C SER A 401 12.28 21.57 -37.01
N ASP A 402 13.38 21.62 -36.26
CA ASP A 402 14.49 20.66 -36.39
C ASP A 402 14.08 19.25 -35.95
N ASN A 403 13.26 19.15 -34.91
CA ASN A 403 12.70 17.86 -34.47
C ASN A 403 11.70 17.33 -35.50
N TYR A 404 10.85 18.20 -36.05
CA TYR A 404 9.86 17.81 -37.05
C TYR A 404 10.50 17.34 -38.36
N GLU A 405 11.62 17.94 -38.78
CA GLU A 405 12.37 17.49 -39.96
C GLU A 405 12.80 16.02 -39.82
N LEU A 406 13.17 15.59 -38.62
CA LEU A 406 13.54 14.21 -38.33
C LEU A 406 12.33 13.26 -38.28
N MET A 407 11.13 13.78 -37.97
CA MET A 407 9.93 12.99 -37.70
C MET A 407 8.95 12.92 -38.88
N HIS A 408 8.91 13.92 -39.75
CA HIS A 408 7.84 14.08 -40.75
C HIS A 408 7.70 12.90 -41.72
N LYS A 409 8.82 12.21 -42.01
CA LYS A 409 8.85 11.02 -42.88
C LYS A 409 8.05 9.84 -42.32
N ASP A 410 7.94 9.75 -40.99
CA ASP A 410 7.21 8.70 -40.28
C ASP A 410 5.95 9.23 -39.57
N LYS A 411 5.43 10.40 -39.98
CA LYS A 411 4.33 11.10 -39.30
C LYS A 411 3.11 10.20 -39.01
N GLU A 412 2.70 9.35 -39.95
CA GLU A 412 1.52 8.50 -39.79
C GLU A 412 1.76 7.40 -38.75
N LYS A 413 2.98 6.86 -38.66
CA LYS A 413 3.35 5.88 -37.63
C LYS A 413 3.38 6.52 -36.25
N ILE A 414 3.87 7.76 -36.15
CA ILE A 414 3.92 8.52 -34.91
C ILE A 414 2.49 8.83 -34.44
N LYS A 415 1.62 9.31 -35.34
CA LYS A 415 0.20 9.55 -35.04
C LYS A 415 -0.48 8.30 -34.49
N LYS A 416 -0.31 7.16 -35.15
CA LYS A 416 -0.87 5.86 -34.71
C LYS A 416 -0.33 5.41 -33.34
N THR A 417 0.96 5.64 -33.08
CA THR A 417 1.58 5.30 -31.79
C THR A 417 0.96 6.12 -30.66
N TYR A 418 0.78 7.43 -30.88
CA TYR A 418 0.13 8.32 -29.91
C TYR A 418 -1.35 8.01 -29.73
N GLU A 419 -2.09 7.75 -30.82
CA GLU A 419 -3.48 7.31 -30.73
C GLU A 419 -3.60 6.08 -29.83
N ASN A 420 -2.74 5.06 -30.01
CA ASN A 420 -2.73 3.88 -29.14
C ASN A 420 -2.38 4.22 -27.68
N LEU A 421 -1.44 5.14 -27.43
CA LEU A 421 -1.05 5.53 -26.07
C LEU A 421 -2.14 6.29 -25.32
N TYR A 422 -2.90 7.16 -26.00
CA TYR A 422 -3.84 8.07 -25.35
C TYR A 422 -5.29 7.57 -25.38
N THR A 423 -5.68 6.81 -26.40
CA THR A 423 -7.08 6.34 -26.52
C THR A 423 -7.34 4.98 -25.88
N ARG A 424 -6.32 4.10 -25.82
CA ARG A 424 -6.47 2.74 -25.26
C ARG A 424 -6.14 2.63 -23.78
N ASN A 425 -5.72 3.74 -23.16
CA ASN A 425 -5.29 3.85 -21.76
C ASN A 425 -4.42 2.66 -21.30
N PRO A 426 -3.28 2.39 -21.96
CA PRO A 426 -2.46 1.24 -21.63
C PRO A 426 -1.85 1.42 -20.24
N HIS A 427 -1.79 0.36 -19.44
CA HIS A 427 -1.27 0.41 -18.07
C HIS A 427 0.24 0.74 -17.97
N ILE A 428 0.94 0.87 -19.11
CA ILE A 428 2.34 1.32 -19.22
C ILE A 428 2.50 2.84 -19.40
N ALA A 429 1.42 3.61 -19.63
CA ALA A 429 1.49 5.04 -19.91
C ALA A 429 0.49 5.83 -19.06
N ARG A 430 0.89 7.01 -18.60
CA ARG A 430 0.00 7.97 -17.93
C ARG A 430 0.13 9.32 -18.60
N HIS A 431 -0.95 10.07 -18.64
CA HIS A 431 -0.93 11.48 -19.04
C HIS A 431 -1.75 12.31 -18.08
N PHE A 432 -1.25 13.53 -17.85
CA PHE A 432 -1.82 14.55 -17.00
C PHE A 432 -2.05 15.76 -17.89
N ILE A 433 -3.30 16.21 -17.94
CA ILE A 433 -3.72 17.32 -18.79
C ILE A 433 -4.36 18.37 -17.90
N TYR A 434 -3.95 19.62 -18.11
CA TYR A 434 -4.67 20.76 -17.59
C TYR A 434 -5.42 21.41 -18.75
N GLN A 435 -6.74 21.49 -18.64
CA GLN A 435 -7.62 21.94 -19.72
C GLN A 435 -8.66 22.94 -19.19
N ASP A 436 -8.79 24.06 -19.88
CA ASP A 436 -9.80 25.08 -19.59
C ASP A 436 -10.69 25.25 -20.84
N LYS A 437 -12.02 25.10 -20.67
CA LYS A 437 -13.02 25.25 -21.75
C LYS A 437 -12.68 24.52 -23.06
N GLY A 438 -12.13 23.30 -22.97
CA GLY A 438 -11.74 22.52 -24.16
C GLY A 438 -10.29 22.71 -24.60
N GLN A 439 -9.62 23.78 -24.18
CA GLN A 439 -8.26 24.09 -24.61
C GLN A 439 -7.23 23.44 -23.67
N ILE A 440 -6.33 22.63 -24.23
CA ILE A 440 -5.18 22.09 -23.50
C ILE A 440 -4.20 23.23 -23.21
N LEU A 441 -3.95 23.49 -21.92
CA LEU A 441 -3.00 24.50 -21.44
C LEU A 441 -1.75 23.87 -20.82
N GLY A 442 -1.81 22.59 -20.46
CA GLY A 442 -0.68 21.87 -19.90
C GLY A 442 -0.76 20.38 -20.19
N HIS A 443 0.38 19.76 -20.45
CA HIS A 443 0.51 18.34 -20.68
C HIS A 443 1.78 17.79 -20.02
N LEU A 444 1.64 16.65 -19.38
CA LEU A 444 2.75 15.86 -18.85
C LEU A 444 2.45 14.39 -19.10
N SER A 445 3.48 13.62 -19.46
CA SER A 445 3.37 12.18 -19.66
C SER A 445 4.27 11.39 -18.73
N MET A 446 3.88 10.16 -18.40
CA MET A 446 4.72 9.17 -17.75
C MET A 446 4.68 7.87 -18.55
N LEU A 447 5.82 7.20 -18.68
CA LEU A 447 5.94 5.93 -19.39
C LEU A 447 6.75 4.92 -18.59
N ARG A 448 6.17 3.77 -18.27
CA ARG A 448 6.88 2.65 -17.65
C ARG A 448 7.76 1.95 -18.68
N PHE A 449 9.03 2.30 -18.71
CA PHE A 449 9.98 1.79 -19.71
C PHE A 449 10.97 0.74 -19.15
N TYR A 450 11.05 0.66 -17.83
CA TYR A 450 11.78 -0.32 -17.04
C TYR A 450 10.81 -0.98 -16.04
N GLU A 451 11.10 -2.18 -15.56
CA GLU A 451 10.19 -3.01 -14.77
C GLU A 451 9.63 -2.27 -13.56
N LYS A 452 10.44 -1.45 -12.90
CA LYS A 452 10.06 -0.68 -11.70
C LYS A 452 10.24 0.83 -11.85
N SER A 453 10.40 1.33 -13.08
CA SER A 453 10.72 2.75 -13.28
C SER A 453 9.89 3.42 -14.37
N TRP A 454 9.36 4.58 -14.00
CA TRP A 454 8.54 5.43 -14.85
C TRP A 454 9.35 6.64 -15.32
N ILE A 455 9.43 6.82 -16.63
CA ILE A 455 10.01 8.01 -17.26
C ILE A 455 8.96 9.11 -17.26
N LEU A 456 9.25 10.21 -16.57
CA LEU A 456 8.49 11.45 -16.59
C LEU A 456 8.91 12.28 -17.80
N GLY A 457 7.99 12.51 -18.72
CA GLY A 457 8.11 13.45 -19.83
C GLY A 457 7.40 14.75 -19.50
N LEU A 458 8.12 15.71 -18.94
CA LEU A 458 7.61 17.07 -18.78
C LEU A 458 7.80 17.83 -20.11
N HIS A 459 6.70 18.09 -20.80
CA HIS A 459 6.70 18.88 -22.02
C HIS A 459 6.26 20.32 -21.68
N SER A 460 7.20 21.13 -21.19
CA SER A 460 6.98 22.56 -20.96
C SER A 460 7.52 23.38 -22.14
N SER A 461 6.70 24.28 -22.68
CA SER A 461 7.03 25.16 -23.80
C SER A 461 8.23 26.06 -23.53
N LYS A 462 9.02 26.33 -24.58
CA LYS A 462 10.07 27.38 -24.58
C LYS A 462 9.55 28.75 -25.00
N ASN A 463 8.50 28.82 -25.83
CA ASN A 463 8.10 30.05 -26.53
C ASN A 463 6.72 30.62 -26.12
N THR A 464 6.06 29.96 -25.21
CA THR A 464 4.84 30.43 -24.56
C THR A 464 5.03 29.99 -23.14
N ILE A 465 5.45 30.88 -22.25
CA ILE A 465 5.60 30.58 -20.82
C ILE A 465 4.36 29.76 -20.41
N PRO A 466 4.45 28.44 -20.13
CA PRO A 466 3.45 27.90 -19.24
C PRO A 466 3.66 28.75 -17.99
N ARG A 467 2.64 29.51 -17.56
CA ARG A 467 2.71 30.24 -16.29
C ARG A 467 3.34 29.24 -15.32
N LEU A 468 4.42 29.62 -14.65
CA LEU A 468 5.16 28.75 -13.72
C LEU A 468 4.22 27.82 -12.92
N ASN A 469 3.08 28.39 -12.52
CA ASN A 469 1.91 27.77 -11.89
C ASN A 469 1.35 26.52 -12.60
N GLN A 470 1.23 26.50 -13.94
CA GLN A 470 0.73 25.36 -14.72
C GLN A 470 1.71 24.18 -14.72
N SER A 471 3.01 24.45 -14.91
CA SER A 471 4.04 23.39 -14.82
C SER A 471 4.15 22.85 -13.39
N LEU A 472 4.07 23.73 -12.38
CA LEU A 472 4.04 23.31 -10.98
C LEU A 472 2.76 22.56 -10.61
N SER A 473 1.61 22.95 -11.16
CA SER A 473 0.33 22.24 -10.98
C SER A 473 0.38 20.82 -11.54
N LEU A 474 0.88 20.64 -12.77
CA LEU A 474 1.09 19.30 -13.34
C LEU A 474 2.06 18.46 -12.51
N LEU A 475 3.18 19.05 -12.05
CA LEU A 475 4.11 18.35 -11.17
C LEU A 475 3.48 18.00 -9.81
N ASN A 476 2.57 18.83 -9.30
CA ASN A 476 1.82 18.54 -8.08
C ASN A 476 0.87 17.35 -8.29
N HIS A 477 0.21 17.26 -9.45
CA HIS A 477 -0.61 16.09 -9.79
C HIS A 477 0.23 14.81 -9.88
N VAL A 478 1.43 14.90 -10.47
CA VAL A 478 2.38 13.76 -10.49
C VAL A 478 2.84 13.39 -9.09
N ALA A 479 3.21 14.38 -8.26
CA ALA A 479 3.65 14.12 -6.89
C ALA A 479 2.56 13.43 -6.07
N ARG A 480 1.31 13.83 -6.23
CA ARG A 480 0.14 13.17 -5.62
C ARG A 480 -0.08 11.77 -6.17
N TYR A 481 -0.05 11.60 -7.50
CA TYR A 481 -0.14 10.29 -8.14
C TYR A 481 0.90 9.32 -7.59
N VAL A 482 2.17 9.74 -7.54
CA VAL A 482 3.28 8.93 -7.03
C VAL A 482 3.04 8.61 -5.56
N TYR A 483 2.71 9.62 -4.74
CA TYR A 483 2.45 9.44 -3.31
C TYR A 483 1.29 8.46 -3.03
N GLU A 484 0.24 8.48 -3.85
CA GLU A 484 -0.93 7.62 -3.67
C GLU A 484 -0.78 6.22 -4.27
N SER A 485 0.26 5.99 -5.10
CA SER A 485 0.45 4.74 -5.85
C SER A 485 1.71 3.96 -5.47
N TYR A 486 2.74 4.59 -4.88
CA TYR A 486 4.06 3.95 -4.73
C TYR A 486 4.06 2.71 -3.83
N THR A 487 3.09 2.59 -2.92
CA THR A 487 2.97 1.42 -2.05
C THR A 487 2.29 0.22 -2.72
N PHE A 488 1.70 0.41 -3.91
CA PHE A 488 0.95 -0.62 -4.60
C PHE A 488 1.90 -1.48 -5.43
N ALA A 489 1.92 -2.78 -5.17
CA ALA A 489 2.77 -3.71 -5.91
C ALA A 489 2.46 -3.71 -7.42
N SER A 490 1.19 -3.52 -7.77
CA SER A 490 0.68 -3.40 -9.13
C SER A 490 1.20 -2.16 -9.88
N ALA A 491 1.56 -1.09 -9.15
CA ALA A 491 1.98 0.17 -9.77
C ALA A 491 3.37 0.11 -10.42
N ASN A 492 4.25 -0.77 -9.90
CA ASN A 492 5.62 -0.91 -10.37
C ASN A 492 6.36 0.45 -10.43
N LEU A 493 6.25 1.21 -9.35
CA LEU A 493 6.66 2.61 -9.25
C LEU A 493 7.72 2.79 -8.16
N ASP A 494 8.76 1.95 -8.16
CA ASP A 494 9.84 2.05 -7.18
C ASP A 494 10.74 3.26 -7.50
N TYR A 495 10.86 3.60 -8.79
CA TYR A 495 11.63 4.76 -9.25
C TYR A 495 10.83 5.67 -10.20
N LEU A 496 11.00 6.97 -10.02
CA LEU A 496 10.60 8.00 -10.98
C LEU A 496 11.86 8.60 -11.60
N ILE A 497 11.93 8.66 -12.93
CA ILE A 497 13.11 9.18 -13.64
C ILE A 497 12.73 10.26 -14.65
N THR A 498 13.59 11.25 -14.86
CA THR A 498 13.45 12.24 -15.93
C THR A 498 14.79 12.59 -16.54
N TYR A 499 14.76 13.03 -17.79
CA TYR A 499 15.92 13.55 -18.51
C TYR A 499 15.63 14.99 -18.89
N TYR A 500 16.51 15.90 -18.50
CA TYR A 500 16.39 17.30 -18.90
C TYR A 500 17.74 17.84 -19.37
N ASP A 501 17.69 18.82 -20.28
CA ASP A 501 18.87 19.52 -20.76
C ASP A 501 19.59 20.18 -19.58
N SER A 502 20.91 20.03 -19.49
CA SER A 502 21.69 20.61 -18.39
C SER A 502 21.69 22.14 -18.36
N ASN A 503 21.14 22.80 -19.39
CA ASN A 503 20.94 24.25 -19.46
C ASN A 503 19.49 24.69 -19.19
N ASP A 504 18.56 23.74 -18.97
CA ASP A 504 17.17 24.07 -18.63
C ASP A 504 17.07 24.58 -17.18
N LYS A 505 17.03 25.91 -17.04
CA LYS A 505 16.96 26.61 -15.74
C LYS A 505 15.78 26.15 -14.89
N PHE A 506 14.62 25.87 -15.49
CA PHE A 506 13.44 25.43 -14.74
C PHE A 506 13.70 24.05 -14.13
N SER A 507 14.09 23.08 -14.97
CA SER A 507 14.37 21.72 -14.53
C SER A 507 15.52 21.65 -13.52
N ILE A 508 16.60 22.42 -13.71
CA ILE A 508 17.70 22.52 -12.76
C ILE A 508 17.23 23.05 -11.41
N SER A 509 16.37 24.07 -11.41
CA SER A 509 15.83 24.65 -10.18
C SER A 509 14.98 23.63 -9.43
N VAL A 510 13.99 23.04 -10.11
CA VAL A 510 13.01 22.13 -9.49
C VAL A 510 13.65 20.80 -9.09
N PHE A 511 14.17 20.03 -10.05
CA PHE A 511 14.72 18.70 -9.79
C PHE A 511 16.03 18.75 -9.00
N GLY A 512 16.84 19.79 -9.20
CA GLY A 512 18.03 20.03 -8.39
C GLY A 512 17.70 20.37 -6.94
N SER A 513 16.65 21.14 -6.68
CA SER A 513 16.20 21.42 -5.31
C SER A 513 15.71 20.15 -4.61
N ILE A 514 14.92 19.32 -5.31
CA ILE A 514 14.43 18.04 -4.77
C ILE A 514 15.60 17.12 -4.41
N ALA A 515 16.59 16.97 -5.29
CA ALA A 515 17.77 16.14 -5.01
C ALA A 515 18.57 16.65 -3.80
N ARG A 516 18.84 17.96 -3.71
CA ARG A 516 19.55 18.56 -2.57
C ARG A 516 18.80 18.39 -1.25
N ASN A 517 17.48 18.59 -1.26
CA ASN A 517 16.65 18.53 -0.06
C ASN A 517 16.35 17.10 0.41
N THR A 518 16.50 16.11 -0.46
CA THR A 518 16.41 14.69 -0.08
C THR A 518 17.60 14.26 0.79
N GLN A 519 18.74 14.96 0.71
CA GLN A 519 19.95 14.74 1.52
C GLN A 519 20.52 13.30 1.48
N SER A 520 20.18 12.53 0.44
CA SER A 520 20.66 11.17 0.23
C SER A 520 20.68 10.86 -1.28
N PRO A 521 21.85 10.54 -1.86
CA PRO A 521 21.94 10.08 -3.25
C PRO A 521 21.13 8.81 -3.52
N LYS A 522 20.90 7.98 -2.49
CA LYS A 522 20.03 6.80 -2.54
C LYS A 522 18.54 7.13 -2.43
N GLY A 523 18.18 8.35 -2.02
CA GLY A 523 16.81 8.83 -2.09
C GLY A 523 16.52 9.55 -3.40
N CYS A 524 17.46 10.38 -3.87
CA CYS A 524 17.33 11.10 -5.13
C CYS A 524 18.71 11.47 -5.70
N SER A 525 18.99 11.13 -6.96
CA SER A 525 20.29 11.39 -7.61
C SER A 525 20.15 12.13 -8.93
N ILE A 526 21.22 12.84 -9.32
CA ILE A 526 21.36 13.48 -10.63
C ILE A 526 22.68 13.02 -11.24
N ASP A 527 22.61 12.38 -12.40
CA ASP A 527 23.75 11.85 -13.13
C ASP A 527 23.86 12.53 -14.51
N GLN A 528 24.97 13.20 -14.78
CA GLN A 528 25.16 13.92 -16.05
C GLN A 528 25.62 12.99 -17.17
N LEU A 529 24.97 13.08 -18.32
CA LEU A 529 25.18 12.30 -19.53
C LEU A 529 25.56 13.22 -20.69
N ALA A 530 26.58 12.88 -21.45
CA ALA A 530 26.84 13.55 -22.73
C ALA A 530 25.97 12.93 -23.84
N TYR A 531 25.36 13.75 -24.67
CA TYR A 531 24.49 13.31 -25.77
C TYR A 531 25.11 13.64 -27.13
N LEU A 532 25.09 12.66 -28.03
CA LEU A 532 25.44 12.82 -29.44
C LEU A 532 24.53 11.97 -30.32
N ARG A 533 24.32 12.38 -31.56
CA ARG A 533 23.65 11.55 -32.57
C ARG A 533 24.69 10.86 -33.45
N TYR A 534 24.87 9.56 -33.22
CA TYR A 534 25.78 8.76 -34.02
C TYR A 534 25.17 8.49 -35.40
N LYS A 535 25.81 9.00 -36.46
CA LYS A 535 25.45 8.74 -37.86
C LYS A 535 26.41 7.70 -38.44
N ARG A 536 25.87 6.54 -38.82
CA ARG A 536 26.65 5.48 -39.46
C ARG A 536 26.85 5.81 -40.94
N ARG A 537 28.11 5.93 -41.37
CA ARG A 537 28.48 5.96 -42.79
C ARG A 537 28.93 4.57 -43.25
N PRO A 538 28.77 4.21 -44.54
CA PRO A 538 29.24 2.92 -45.07
C PRO A 538 30.73 2.67 -44.81
N GLU A 539 31.53 3.74 -44.84
CA GLU A 539 32.98 3.77 -44.62
C GLU A 539 33.38 3.57 -43.15
N ASN A 540 32.45 3.73 -42.20
CA ASN A 540 32.78 3.59 -40.78
C ASN A 540 33.17 2.13 -40.49
N SER A 541 34.40 1.93 -40.04
CA SER A 541 34.89 0.61 -39.64
C SER A 541 33.95 -0.03 -38.61
N THR A 542 33.70 -1.33 -38.80
CA THR A 542 33.02 -2.18 -37.81
C THR A 542 34.02 -3.10 -37.09
N SER A 543 35.29 -3.04 -37.48
CA SER A 543 36.37 -3.75 -36.81
C SER A 543 36.74 -3.02 -35.54
N LEU A 544 36.78 -3.76 -34.43
CA LEU A 544 37.24 -3.25 -33.16
C LEU A 544 38.78 -3.18 -33.18
N PRO A 545 39.41 -2.27 -32.42
CA PRO A 545 40.86 -2.26 -32.24
C PRO A 545 41.39 -3.58 -31.67
N ASP A 546 42.66 -3.85 -31.88
CA ASP A 546 43.28 -5.13 -31.47
C ASP A 546 43.06 -5.42 -29.98
N GLY A 547 42.68 -6.67 -29.69
CA GLY A 547 42.39 -7.16 -28.34
C GLY A 547 41.01 -6.77 -27.79
N TYR A 548 40.31 -5.82 -28.41
CA TYR A 548 38.94 -5.47 -28.04
C TYR A 548 37.92 -6.39 -28.70
N TYR A 549 36.91 -6.80 -27.93
CA TYR A 549 35.78 -7.55 -28.45
C TYR A 549 34.46 -7.15 -27.77
N LEU A 550 33.35 -7.38 -28.47
CA LEU A 550 32.00 -7.21 -27.94
C LEU A 550 31.42 -8.57 -27.61
N ALA A 551 30.86 -8.70 -26.41
CA ALA A 551 30.13 -9.88 -25.95
C ALA A 551 28.81 -9.47 -25.30
N SER A 552 27.89 -10.42 -25.12
CA SER A 552 26.72 -10.21 -24.26
C SER A 552 27.17 -9.90 -22.83
N THR A 553 26.52 -8.92 -22.19
CA THR A 553 26.79 -8.57 -20.79
C THR A 553 26.43 -9.72 -19.87
N THR A 554 27.35 -10.05 -18.97
CA THR A 554 27.22 -11.12 -17.96
C THR A 554 26.77 -10.56 -16.60
N HIS A 555 26.48 -11.43 -15.64
CA HIS A 555 26.14 -11.01 -14.27
C HIS A 555 27.32 -10.33 -13.57
N GLU A 556 28.53 -10.82 -13.81
CA GLU A 556 29.79 -10.28 -13.31
C GLU A 556 30.04 -8.89 -13.88
N ASP A 557 29.75 -8.67 -15.17
CA ASP A 557 29.86 -7.35 -15.80
C ASP A 557 28.94 -6.32 -15.14
N LEU A 558 27.70 -6.69 -14.79
CA LEU A 558 26.77 -5.82 -14.08
C LEU A 558 27.25 -5.53 -12.65
N SER A 559 27.87 -6.50 -11.99
CA SER A 559 28.44 -6.32 -10.65
C SER A 559 29.61 -5.32 -10.65
N VAL A 560 30.45 -5.38 -11.69
CA VAL A 560 31.53 -4.39 -11.91
C VAL A 560 30.96 -3.01 -12.22
N LEU A 561 29.93 -2.92 -13.06
CA LEU A 561 29.25 -1.65 -13.36
C LEU A 561 28.64 -1.02 -12.11
N GLU A 562 27.95 -1.81 -11.29
CA GLU A 562 27.35 -1.35 -10.03
C GLU A 562 28.43 -0.84 -9.06
N SER A 563 29.52 -1.60 -8.88
CA SER A 563 30.65 -1.20 -8.03
C SER A 563 31.29 0.12 -8.50
N PHE A 564 31.47 0.28 -9.82
CA PHE A 564 31.96 1.51 -10.41
C PHE A 564 31.01 2.69 -10.14
N TYR A 565 29.72 2.49 -10.36
CA TYR A 565 28.72 3.52 -10.18
C TYR A 565 28.57 3.93 -8.71
N GLU A 566 28.64 2.97 -7.79
CA GLU A 566 28.61 3.21 -6.34
C GLU A 566 29.79 4.10 -5.92
N HIS A 567 30.99 3.81 -6.41
CA HIS A 567 32.16 4.63 -6.15
C HIS A 567 32.09 6.02 -6.78
N LYS A 568 31.50 6.13 -7.98
CA LYS A 568 31.49 7.39 -8.76
C LYS A 568 30.38 8.36 -8.32
N SER A 569 29.20 7.86 -8.02
CA SER A 569 27.98 8.65 -7.77
C SER A 569 27.25 8.22 -6.50
N GLY A 570 27.21 6.91 -6.20
CA GLY A 570 26.42 6.37 -5.08
C GLY A 570 24.90 6.55 -5.25
N GLY A 571 24.46 6.94 -6.44
CA GLY A 571 23.08 7.32 -6.74
C GLY A 571 22.17 6.13 -7.09
N LEU A 572 21.18 6.41 -7.95
CA LEU A 572 20.09 5.50 -8.30
C LEU A 572 20.06 5.03 -9.77
N MET A 573 20.88 5.59 -10.67
CA MET A 573 20.78 5.36 -12.11
C MET A 573 20.86 3.88 -12.51
N ILE A 574 21.75 3.10 -11.90
CA ILE A 574 21.88 1.66 -12.22
C ILE A 574 20.65 0.88 -11.81
N HIS A 575 20.07 1.15 -10.63
CA HIS A 575 18.83 0.50 -10.19
C HIS A 575 17.62 0.95 -11.02
N ALA A 576 17.49 2.25 -11.26
CA ALA A 576 16.37 2.84 -12.00
C ALA A 576 16.37 2.53 -13.52
N LEU A 577 17.44 1.93 -14.05
CA LEU A 577 17.53 1.44 -15.43
C LEU A 577 17.41 -0.09 -15.53
N ASP A 578 17.09 -0.79 -14.43
CA ASP A 578 17.14 -2.25 -14.27
C ASP A 578 18.49 -2.84 -14.71
N LEU A 579 19.60 -2.29 -14.19
CA LEU A 579 20.97 -2.74 -14.48
C LEU A 579 21.67 -3.34 -13.24
N ALA A 580 20.98 -3.40 -12.09
CA ALA A 580 21.52 -4.04 -10.89
C ALA A 580 21.74 -5.56 -11.12
N PRO A 581 22.75 -6.17 -10.48
CA PRO A 581 22.95 -7.61 -10.52
C PRO A 581 21.71 -8.37 -10.04
N GLY A 582 21.26 -9.37 -10.80
CA GLY A 582 20.06 -10.14 -10.46
C GLY A 582 18.74 -9.43 -10.78
N SER A 583 18.77 -8.25 -11.41
CA SER A 583 17.59 -7.60 -11.96
C SER A 583 16.79 -8.56 -12.85
N SER A 584 15.46 -8.48 -12.74
CA SER A 584 14.55 -9.34 -13.48
C SER A 584 14.75 -9.21 -14.99
N SER A 585 14.60 -10.32 -15.71
CA SER A 585 14.67 -10.30 -17.16
C SER A 585 13.59 -9.37 -17.72
N ILE A 586 14.02 -8.39 -18.52
CA ILE A 586 13.11 -7.40 -19.11
C ILE A 586 12.13 -7.96 -20.15
N LYS A 587 12.20 -9.28 -20.37
CA LYS A 587 11.28 -10.04 -21.21
C LYS A 587 9.83 -9.87 -20.75
N LYS A 588 9.58 -9.76 -19.45
CA LYS A 588 8.21 -9.60 -18.92
C LYS A 588 7.60 -8.29 -19.43
N LEU A 589 8.24 -7.15 -19.16
CA LEU A 589 7.80 -5.85 -19.69
C LEU A 589 7.77 -5.81 -21.22
N SER A 590 8.76 -6.40 -21.90
CA SER A 590 8.75 -6.48 -23.36
C SER A 590 7.54 -7.26 -23.92
N ASN A 591 7.12 -8.35 -23.26
CA ASN A 591 5.94 -9.12 -23.67
C ASN A 591 4.64 -8.36 -23.42
N GLU A 592 4.56 -7.61 -22.33
CA GLU A 592 3.43 -6.75 -22.01
C GLU A 592 3.27 -5.61 -23.03
N TYR A 593 4.36 -4.98 -23.45
CA TYR A 593 4.34 -4.02 -24.57
C TYR A 593 3.80 -4.68 -25.84
N LEU A 594 4.25 -5.90 -26.18
CA LEU A 594 3.78 -6.63 -27.35
C LEU A 594 2.27 -6.93 -27.28
N GLN A 595 1.75 -7.31 -26.11
CA GLN A 595 0.32 -7.54 -25.89
C GLN A 595 -0.51 -6.27 -26.11
N LEU A 596 0.06 -5.10 -25.81
CA LEU A 596 -0.56 -3.80 -26.04
C LEU A 596 -0.38 -3.27 -27.48
N GLY A 597 0.31 -4.02 -28.35
CA GLY A 597 0.57 -3.64 -29.74
C GLY A 597 1.80 -2.77 -29.95
N PHE A 598 2.70 -2.68 -28.96
CA PHE A 598 3.95 -1.94 -29.03
C PHE A 598 5.17 -2.87 -29.09
N GLN A 599 6.25 -2.40 -29.69
CA GLN A 599 7.57 -2.99 -29.65
C GLN A 599 8.44 -2.28 -28.64
N ARG A 600 9.05 -3.05 -27.75
CA ARG A 600 10.05 -2.56 -26.81
C ARG A 600 11.07 -3.66 -26.55
N LYS A 601 12.34 -3.40 -26.86
CA LYS A 601 13.46 -4.35 -26.71
C LYS A 601 14.64 -3.65 -26.05
N ARG A 602 15.40 -4.41 -25.26
CA ARG A 602 16.67 -3.99 -24.68
C ARG A 602 17.72 -5.06 -24.91
N TYR A 603 18.93 -4.63 -25.28
CA TYR A 603 20.10 -5.49 -25.39
C TYR A 603 21.23 -4.89 -24.55
N LEU A 604 22.00 -5.75 -23.89
CA LEU A 604 23.18 -5.35 -23.12
C LEU A 604 24.40 -6.01 -23.75
N LEU A 605 25.38 -5.19 -24.15
CA LEU A 605 26.66 -5.65 -24.67
C LEU A 605 27.80 -5.06 -23.84
N SER A 606 28.85 -5.83 -23.64
CA SER A 606 30.06 -5.42 -22.95
C SER A 606 31.23 -5.39 -23.93
N LEU A 607 31.94 -4.27 -23.96
CA LEU A 607 33.20 -4.13 -24.65
C LEU A 607 34.33 -4.48 -23.68
N LYS A 608 35.07 -5.53 -24.04
CA LYS A 608 36.08 -6.12 -23.17
C LYS A 608 37.44 -6.15 -23.85
N ILE A 609 38.48 -6.14 -23.02
CA ILE A 609 39.86 -6.43 -23.41
C ILE A 609 40.45 -7.36 -22.34
N LYS A 610 41.06 -8.47 -22.75
CA LYS A 610 41.63 -9.49 -21.84
C LYS A 610 40.65 -9.95 -20.74
N GLY A 611 39.36 -10.08 -21.08
CA GLY A 611 38.30 -10.51 -20.14
C GLY A 611 37.74 -9.41 -19.25
N GLN A 612 38.39 -8.25 -19.16
CA GLN A 612 37.94 -7.13 -18.34
C GLN A 612 36.99 -6.22 -19.12
N ILE A 613 35.86 -5.86 -18.51
CA ILE A 613 34.94 -4.87 -19.07
C ILE A 613 35.54 -3.46 -19.01
N LYS A 614 35.42 -2.72 -20.11
CA LYS A 614 35.78 -1.30 -20.20
C LYS A 614 34.56 -0.42 -20.39
N VAL A 615 33.61 -0.89 -21.19
CA VAL A 615 32.38 -0.17 -21.52
C VAL A 615 31.20 -1.13 -21.55
N MET A 616 30.07 -0.71 -21.02
CA MET A 616 28.79 -1.36 -21.25
C MET A 616 27.92 -0.52 -22.20
N PHE A 617 27.36 -1.18 -23.22
CA PHE A 617 26.33 -0.64 -24.09
C PHE A 617 24.97 -1.18 -23.69
N MET A 618 24.06 -0.28 -23.31
CA MET A 618 22.64 -0.58 -23.15
C MET A 618 21.90 -0.03 -24.37
N ILE A 619 21.39 -0.93 -25.19
CA ILE A 619 20.70 -0.60 -26.43
C ILE A 619 19.20 -0.75 -26.20
N ASN A 620 18.48 0.36 -26.22
CA ASN A 620 17.01 0.38 -26.21
C ASN A 620 16.49 0.57 -27.64
N SER A 621 15.45 -0.19 -27.99
CA SER A 621 14.74 -0.05 -29.25
C SER A 621 13.25 -0.17 -29.00
N SER A 622 12.49 0.84 -29.41
CA SER A 622 11.04 0.87 -29.32
C SER A 622 10.39 1.33 -30.61
N ASP A 623 9.05 1.36 -30.65
CA ASP A 623 8.33 2.06 -31.71
C ASP A 623 8.76 3.52 -31.84
N ILE A 624 8.67 4.02 -33.06
CA ILE A 624 8.88 5.42 -33.37
C ILE A 624 7.77 6.27 -32.73
N GLY A 625 8.14 7.41 -32.15
CA GLY A 625 7.18 8.27 -31.47
C GLY A 625 6.72 7.75 -30.11
N LEU A 626 7.24 6.64 -29.58
CA LEU A 626 6.93 6.23 -28.20
C LEU A 626 7.39 7.30 -27.18
N ASN A 627 8.43 8.06 -27.54
CA ASN A 627 8.87 9.26 -26.84
C ASN A 627 9.48 10.24 -27.85
N MET A 628 9.04 11.50 -27.85
CA MET A 628 9.53 12.51 -28.82
C MET A 628 10.98 12.93 -28.63
N ALA A 629 11.58 12.63 -27.47
CA ALA A 629 12.98 12.97 -27.17
C ALA A 629 13.94 11.80 -27.48
N ASP A 630 13.47 10.77 -28.20
CA ASP A 630 14.19 9.53 -28.55
C ASP A 630 14.83 8.79 -27.35
N LEU A 631 14.37 9.03 -26.11
CA LEU A 631 14.91 8.42 -24.90
C LEU A 631 14.69 6.91 -24.83
N THR A 632 13.65 6.44 -25.52
CA THR A 632 13.19 5.04 -25.55
C THR A 632 13.81 4.23 -26.70
N SER A 633 14.48 4.88 -27.66
CA SER A 633 15.20 4.23 -28.76
C SER A 633 16.61 4.82 -28.90
N CYS A 634 17.44 4.61 -27.88
CA CYS A 634 18.81 5.13 -27.79
C CYS A 634 19.82 4.05 -27.39
N VAL A 635 21.11 4.37 -27.52
CA VAL A 635 22.20 3.62 -26.88
C VAL A 635 22.70 4.42 -25.69
N LYS A 636 22.77 3.80 -24.51
CA LYS A 636 23.48 4.34 -23.35
C LYS A 636 24.82 3.63 -23.21
N VAL A 637 25.89 4.40 -23.10
CA VAL A 637 27.28 3.94 -23.04
C VAL A 637 27.80 4.27 -21.65
N PHE A 638 28.07 3.24 -20.86
CA PHE A 638 28.67 3.37 -19.53
C PHE A 638 30.15 3.06 -19.63
N VAL A 639 30.98 4.09 -19.56
CA VAL A 639 32.44 3.99 -19.55
C VAL A 639 32.90 3.75 -18.11
N ILE A 640 33.30 2.51 -17.83
CA ILE A 640 33.66 2.03 -16.49
C ILE A 640 35.14 2.30 -16.22
N GLU A 641 36.00 1.98 -17.18
CA GLU A 641 37.45 2.14 -17.07
C GLU A 641 37.96 2.93 -18.28
N PRO A 642 38.08 4.26 -18.16
CA PRO A 642 38.48 5.13 -19.27
C PRO A 642 39.97 5.00 -19.60
N LYS A 643 40.82 4.53 -18.67
CA LYS A 643 42.27 4.48 -18.88
C LYS A 643 42.62 3.50 -20.00
N GLY A 644 43.24 4.04 -21.05
CA GLY A 644 43.66 3.27 -22.22
C GLY A 644 42.51 2.84 -23.14
N LEU A 645 41.31 3.42 -23.00
CA LEU A 645 40.17 3.16 -23.88
C LEU A 645 40.18 4.10 -25.09
N PRO A 646 40.53 3.62 -26.30
CA PRO A 646 40.57 4.48 -27.48
C PRO A 646 39.14 4.81 -27.95
N GLN A 647 38.95 6.04 -28.44
CA GLN A 647 37.69 6.50 -29.02
C GLN A 647 37.20 5.57 -30.15
N SER A 648 38.13 5.03 -30.95
CA SER A 648 37.83 4.10 -32.04
C SER A 648 37.15 2.82 -31.56
N ALA A 649 37.41 2.34 -30.34
CA ALA A 649 36.74 1.15 -29.82
C ALA A 649 35.24 1.40 -29.56
N ILE A 650 34.88 2.56 -29.01
CA ILE A 650 33.47 2.95 -28.82
C ILE A 650 32.80 3.17 -30.18
N MET A 651 33.44 3.93 -31.08
CA MET A 651 32.86 4.27 -32.38
C MET A 651 32.68 3.06 -33.30
N SER A 652 33.63 2.12 -33.32
CA SER A 652 33.48 0.83 -34.03
C SER A 652 32.40 -0.03 -33.40
N GLY A 653 32.27 -0.03 -32.07
CA GLY A 653 31.18 -0.70 -31.36
C GLY A 653 29.80 -0.16 -31.74
N LEU A 654 29.64 1.16 -31.76
CA LEU A 654 28.43 1.84 -32.23
C LEU A 654 28.14 1.54 -33.70
N SER A 655 29.17 1.57 -34.57
CA SER A 655 29.04 1.20 -35.99
C SER A 655 28.46 -0.20 -36.16
N ARG A 656 28.98 -1.17 -35.38
CA ARG A 656 28.53 -2.56 -35.39
C ARG A 656 27.11 -2.71 -34.85
N ILE A 657 26.75 -2.01 -33.78
CA ILE A 657 25.39 -1.99 -33.23
C ILE A 657 24.40 -1.44 -34.27
N CYS A 658 24.68 -0.27 -34.85
CA CYS A 658 23.84 0.33 -35.89
C CYS A 658 23.71 -0.57 -37.12
N LYS A 659 24.79 -1.25 -37.53
CA LYS A 659 24.75 -2.26 -38.60
C LYS A 659 23.78 -3.39 -38.31
N ASN A 660 23.88 -3.98 -37.13
CA ASN A 660 23.03 -5.10 -36.74
C ASN A 660 21.55 -4.71 -36.59
N LEU A 661 21.29 -3.49 -36.13
CA LEU A 661 19.93 -2.94 -36.02
C LEU A 661 19.39 -2.39 -37.34
N LYS A 662 20.19 -2.37 -38.42
CA LYS A 662 19.85 -1.76 -39.71
C LYS A 662 19.43 -0.28 -39.57
N LYS A 663 20.06 0.45 -38.65
CA LYS A 663 19.82 1.88 -38.42
C LYS A 663 20.97 2.71 -38.99
N THR A 664 20.64 3.82 -39.66
CA THR A 664 21.61 4.78 -40.22
C THR A 664 22.03 5.83 -39.20
N SER A 665 21.20 6.08 -38.20
CA SER A 665 21.45 7.06 -37.14
C SER A 665 20.83 6.58 -35.83
N MET A 666 21.48 6.85 -34.69
CA MET A 666 20.92 6.62 -33.36
C MET A 666 21.38 7.67 -32.36
N PRO A 667 20.50 8.08 -31.43
CA PRO A 667 20.88 8.81 -30.23
C PRO A 667 21.80 7.98 -29.32
N VAL A 668 22.84 8.61 -28.80
CA VAL A 668 23.80 8.00 -27.88
C VAL A 668 23.97 8.90 -26.65
N PHE A 669 23.82 8.31 -25.47
CA PHE A 669 24.14 8.94 -24.19
C PHE A 669 25.40 8.29 -23.62
N VAL A 670 26.36 9.08 -23.16
CA VAL A 670 27.62 8.61 -22.58
C VAL A 670 27.72 9.03 -21.12
N TYR A 671 27.94 8.05 -20.24
CA TYR A 671 28.21 8.23 -18.82
C TYR A 671 29.61 7.69 -18.48
N PRO A 672 30.39 8.37 -17.63
CA PRO A 672 30.17 9.74 -17.17
C PRO A 672 30.39 10.76 -18.30
N SER A 673 29.75 11.93 -18.20
CA SER A 673 29.94 13.02 -19.18
C SER A 673 31.41 13.47 -19.31
N SER A 674 32.23 13.34 -18.25
CA SER A 674 33.65 13.73 -18.30
C SER A 674 34.45 12.98 -19.36
N TYR A 675 34.09 11.72 -19.66
CA TYR A 675 34.84 10.91 -20.64
C TYR A 675 34.85 11.54 -22.04
N VAL A 676 33.75 12.16 -22.48
CA VAL A 676 33.71 12.72 -23.84
C VAL A 676 34.65 13.93 -23.98
N VAL A 677 34.88 14.65 -22.88
CA VAL A 677 35.85 15.75 -22.82
C VAL A 677 37.27 15.18 -22.84
N ASP A 678 37.56 14.23 -21.96
CA ASP A 678 38.88 13.60 -21.83
C ASP A 678 39.32 12.89 -23.13
N ALA A 679 38.36 12.27 -23.83
CA ALA A 679 38.59 11.56 -25.09
C ALA A 679 38.42 12.45 -26.35
N SER A 680 38.18 13.76 -26.19
CA SER A 680 37.94 14.70 -27.30
C SER A 680 36.85 14.23 -28.28
N LEU A 681 35.81 13.56 -27.77
CA LEU A 681 34.68 13.10 -28.56
C LEU A 681 33.69 14.27 -28.75
N GLN A 682 33.33 14.56 -30.01
CA GLN A 682 32.31 15.56 -30.29
C GLN A 682 30.94 15.12 -29.74
N TYR A 683 30.27 16.03 -29.04
CA TYR A 683 28.94 15.85 -28.50
C TYR A 683 28.10 17.12 -28.72
N GLU A 684 26.78 16.98 -28.74
CA GLU A 684 25.86 18.08 -29.07
C GLU A 684 25.44 18.85 -27.82
N LYS A 685 25.19 18.13 -26.71
CA LYS A 685 24.69 18.70 -25.45
C LYS A 685 24.86 17.72 -24.30
N THR A 686 24.63 18.19 -23.08
CA THR A 686 24.60 17.38 -21.87
C THR A 686 23.19 17.32 -21.30
N TYR A 687 22.82 16.16 -20.78
CA TYR A 687 21.55 15.91 -20.12
C TYR A 687 21.81 15.50 -18.67
N ASN A 688 20.90 15.88 -17.79
CA ASN A 688 20.84 15.37 -16.43
C ASN A 688 19.82 14.23 -16.38
N PHE A 689 20.26 13.06 -15.95
CA PHE A 689 19.42 11.95 -15.55
C PHE A 689 19.08 12.11 -14.08
N TRP A 690 17.84 12.51 -13.78
CA TRP A 690 17.35 12.58 -12.42
C TRP A 690 16.57 11.32 -12.09
N ALA A 691 16.80 10.77 -10.91
CA ALA A 691 16.09 9.62 -10.39
C ALA A 691 15.68 9.85 -8.93
N LEU A 692 14.47 9.43 -8.59
CA LEU A 692 13.91 9.43 -7.25
C LEU A 692 13.50 8.01 -6.88
N ASP A 693 13.96 7.53 -5.72
CA ASP A 693 13.36 6.40 -5.04
C ASP A 693 12.05 6.89 -4.42
N THR A 694 10.93 6.28 -4.81
CA THR A 694 9.61 6.73 -4.39
C THR A 694 9.33 6.51 -2.91
N GLN A 695 10.15 5.76 -2.18
CA GLN A 695 10.15 5.78 -0.71
C GLN A 695 10.54 7.14 -0.14
N SER A 696 11.21 7.99 -0.94
CA SER A 696 11.55 9.38 -0.63
C SER A 696 10.56 10.40 -1.23
N THR A 697 9.38 9.96 -1.72
CA THR A 697 8.40 10.83 -2.40
C THR A 697 7.83 11.94 -1.51
N ASP A 698 7.93 11.82 -0.19
CA ASP A 698 7.50 12.87 0.76
C ASP A 698 8.25 14.18 0.51
N GLN A 699 9.56 14.09 0.26
CA GLN A 699 10.38 15.26 -0.07
C GLN A 699 10.00 15.84 -1.43
N PHE A 700 9.74 14.99 -2.43
CA PHE A 700 9.27 15.44 -3.73
C PHE A 700 7.99 16.27 -3.62
N ALA A 701 6.97 15.73 -2.95
CA ALA A 701 5.69 16.40 -2.79
C ALA A 701 5.78 17.69 -1.96
N LYS A 702 6.57 17.68 -0.87
CA LYS A 702 6.83 18.87 -0.05
C LYS A 702 7.47 20.00 -0.86
N GLN A 703 8.49 19.70 -1.66
CA GLN A 703 9.18 20.71 -2.46
C GLN A 703 8.28 21.32 -3.53
N ILE A 704 7.46 20.52 -4.20
CA ILE A 704 6.49 21.03 -5.17
C ILE A 704 5.49 21.98 -4.49
N ARG A 705 4.99 21.64 -3.30
CA ARG A 705 4.10 22.53 -2.54
C ARG A 705 4.75 23.86 -2.18
N VAL A 706 6.01 23.86 -1.76
CA VAL A 706 6.77 25.09 -1.48
C VAL A 706 6.92 25.93 -2.75
N PHE A 707 7.24 25.32 -3.89
CA PHE A 707 7.30 26.04 -5.16
C PHE A 707 5.96 26.66 -5.54
N MET A 708 4.84 25.96 -5.34
CA MET A 708 3.51 26.48 -5.62
C MET A 708 3.15 27.66 -4.70
N GLN A 709 3.46 27.59 -3.40
CA GLN A 709 3.22 28.68 -2.45
C GLN A 709 4.00 29.95 -2.85
N ASN A 710 5.31 29.80 -3.11
CA ASN A 710 6.16 30.92 -3.52
C ASN A 710 5.74 31.53 -4.86
N ALA A 711 5.19 30.72 -5.78
CA ALA A 711 4.69 31.19 -7.07
C ALA A 711 3.33 31.90 -6.94
N GLY A 712 2.49 31.50 -5.97
CA GLY A 712 1.24 32.16 -5.62
C GLY A 712 1.46 33.53 -4.95
N GLU A 713 2.36 33.61 -3.97
CA GLU A 713 2.69 34.88 -3.28
C GLU A 713 3.23 35.94 -4.26
N LYS A 714 4.02 35.53 -5.27
CA LYS A 714 4.51 36.44 -6.32
C LYS A 714 3.45 36.90 -7.31
N ALA A 715 2.30 36.22 -7.39
CA ALA A 715 1.19 36.65 -8.24
C ALA A 715 0.28 37.67 -7.54
N GLU A 716 0.38 37.82 -6.21
CA GLU A 716 -0.39 38.75 -5.39
C GLU A 716 0.34 40.06 -5.06
N GLU A 717 1.64 40.20 -5.37
CA GLU A 717 2.33 41.50 -5.34
C GLU A 717 1.85 42.37 -6.51
N PRO A 718 1.18 43.51 -6.27
CA PRO A 718 0.91 44.47 -7.34
C PRO A 718 2.25 44.96 -7.87
N ALA A 719 2.42 44.95 -9.20
CA ALA A 719 3.51 45.67 -9.84
C ALA A 719 3.40 47.15 -9.43
N LEU A 720 4.30 47.60 -8.56
CA LEU A 720 4.54 49.00 -8.23
C LEU A 720 5.43 49.65 -9.29
#